data_AF-A0A956WTS3-F1
#
_entry.id   AF-A0A956WTS3-F1
#
_cell.length_a   1.000
_cell.length_b   1.000
_cell.length_c   1.000
_cell.angle_alpha   90.00
_cell.angle_beta   90.00
_cell.angle_gamma   90.00
#
_symmetry.space_group_name_H-M   'P 1'
#
loop_
_entity.id
_entity.type
_entity.pdbx_description
1 polymer ?
#
loop_
_entity_poly.entity_id
_entity_poly.type
_entity_poly.pdbx_seq_one_letter_code
_entity_poly.pdbx_strand_id
1 'polypeptide(L)'
;AWGDYDRDGWVDLYLTDFGFPLKPGPNRLLRNNGDGTFSPSLLAEQLALADVRSSSAVWADYNNDGWLDLYVVNWGANQLFRNEAGQGFTDVTAEAGVGDMTNGKSASWGDYDEDGFLDLYVANWSCTPNCGRPSEGDKDNLYHNNGDGTFTDVADLLSHQTWGAGFIAGFVDFDDDGDLDIYLVNDEFLNPVGNALWRNDGAGCDGWCFTDVSQAAGADQRVMGMGLAVGDPDNDLDFDFYFSNVGPMTLLVNQGDGKFVDKAEDAGVRLSEAIGWGSVFLDYDNDGRQDLYLAQMVETDGGVGINPLFHNNGDGTFTNLAENSGAGDPGKTIGVSTADYDRDGYVDLIIGNYDEGYKLFRNTLGDQGAGGNWLAVRPAGAGAINRDAIGAKVYVTADDGRVQVQQLMTGTGLGGNSDLELHFGLGAANVDSLRIVWPDGTEQTVAGLKTNARYSLAYGETPLLLDGRLAVHLPHWWPWALASLGVGVLATFLIVVSRGRISRPARPRLRPAQAGVVLAVLAAGALLWLARDTLAERLAGSGSDGRLSLLLAKSGVTQLDPGPAPDLAVVRLGEALFFDKILGGNRDISCATCHHPQFAGGDGLPLSLGTGGHGLGPARTPGEGRILIPRNAPDLFNRGSAEWTTMFWDGRVNISDIYGLSTPVGNGLPEMLQTALQAQAMFPVTSREEMRGDLERDGLTNELATIDNMEPKKMWAALMERLLAVPGYVELFRAAYPDTPVEELGFEHASFALAAYEIAAFTFMDSPWDRYLAGDGAALSEEARRGAILFYGEARCSTCHSGNLLTDQQYHNIAVPQLGPGKLSDEALDLGRFLETGLPADRYAFRTPPLRNVTLTAPYMHNGAYTTLEGAIRHHLNAADSLRGYDPGALPPIFRETVRLEPQVQADVLKSLDPLAASLPQLTDAQIGDLLAFLEALTSPSAVDLSGLVPNAVPSGLPVQD
;
A
#
# COMPACT_ATOMS: atom_id res chain seq x y z
N ALA A 1 18.54 0.68 -1.75
CA ALA A 1 18.97 1.35 -2.99
C ALA A 1 20.25 2.15 -2.72
N TRP A 2 21.37 1.73 -3.30
CA TRP A 2 22.66 2.42 -3.21
C TRP A 2 22.84 3.44 -4.34
N GLY A 3 23.38 4.63 -4.06
CA GLY A 3 23.70 5.61 -5.11
C GLY A 3 24.37 6.87 -4.58
N ASP A 4 25.38 7.38 -5.26
CA ASP A 4 26.07 8.64 -4.93
C ASP A 4 25.30 9.83 -5.53
N TYR A 5 24.24 10.26 -4.84
CA TYR A 5 23.32 11.29 -5.38
C TYR A 5 23.92 12.71 -5.35
N ASP A 6 24.92 12.96 -4.49
CA ASP A 6 25.56 14.27 -4.33
C ASP A 6 26.95 14.37 -4.97
N ARG A 7 27.45 13.26 -5.55
CA ARG A 7 28.75 13.13 -6.22
C ARG A 7 29.93 13.49 -5.31
N ASP A 8 29.81 13.23 -4.02
CA ASP A 8 30.94 13.35 -3.09
C ASP A 8 31.90 12.16 -3.15
N GLY A 9 31.53 11.17 -3.97
CA GLY A 9 32.27 9.96 -4.20
C GLY A 9 31.81 8.82 -3.30
N TRP A 10 30.99 9.02 -2.29
CA TRP A 10 30.56 7.93 -1.41
C TRP A 10 29.14 7.50 -1.75
N VAL A 11 28.91 6.20 -1.83
CA VAL A 11 27.57 5.69 -2.10
C VAL A 11 26.67 5.93 -0.90
N ASP A 12 25.53 6.55 -1.16
CA ASP A 12 24.49 6.85 -0.17
C ASP A 12 23.39 5.78 -0.18
N LEU A 13 22.50 5.85 0.81
CA LEU A 13 21.42 4.89 0.99
C LEU A 13 20.05 5.56 0.92
N TYR A 14 19.21 5.08 0.00
CA TYR A 14 17.77 5.28 0.06
C TYR A 14 17.07 4.02 0.56
N LEU A 15 16.26 4.18 1.60
CA LEU A 15 15.54 3.11 2.29
C LEU A 15 14.04 3.37 2.19
N THR A 16 13.31 2.43 1.59
CA THR A 16 11.86 2.45 1.48
C THR A 16 11.19 1.94 2.76
N ASP A 17 9.94 2.34 2.99
CA ASP A 17 9.10 1.80 4.05
C ASP A 17 7.78 1.28 3.46
N PHE A 18 7.64 -0.04 3.45
CA PHE A 18 6.42 -0.69 2.99
C PHE A 18 5.31 -0.64 4.06
N GLY A 19 5.71 -0.55 5.33
CA GLY A 19 4.81 -0.38 6.46
C GLY A 19 3.82 -1.50 6.72
N PHE A 20 3.96 -2.73 6.23
CA PHE A 20 2.98 -3.79 6.50
C PHE A 20 3.39 -4.57 7.77
N PRO A 21 2.48 -4.84 8.73
CA PRO A 21 1.03 -4.61 8.72
C PRO A 21 0.59 -3.23 9.26
N LEU A 22 1.53 -2.36 9.63
CA LEU A 22 1.28 -1.04 10.21
C LEU A 22 0.96 0.04 9.15
N LYS A 23 1.11 1.31 9.51
CA LYS A 23 1.17 2.42 8.54
C LYS A 23 2.63 2.62 8.14
N PRO A 24 2.96 2.83 6.85
CA PRO A 24 4.34 3.14 6.46
C PRO A 24 4.82 4.42 7.15
N GLY A 25 6.05 4.38 7.67
CA GLY A 25 6.79 5.58 8.04
C GLY A 25 7.34 6.29 6.79
N PRO A 26 8.07 7.41 6.97
CA PRO A 26 8.74 8.06 5.86
C PRO A 26 9.91 7.22 5.34
N ASN A 27 10.06 7.16 4.02
CA ASN A 27 11.28 6.74 3.36
C ASN A 27 12.46 7.62 3.82
N ARG A 28 13.68 7.07 3.78
CA ARG A 28 14.86 7.72 4.36
C ARG A 28 15.98 7.79 3.33
N LEU A 29 16.50 9.00 3.10
CA LEU A 29 17.77 9.23 2.43
C LEU A 29 18.87 9.45 3.47
N LEU A 30 19.87 8.57 3.49
CA LEU A 30 21.01 8.59 4.37
C LEU A 30 22.27 8.88 3.56
N ARG A 31 22.96 9.96 3.92
CA ARG A 31 24.24 10.32 3.34
C ARG A 31 25.39 9.57 4.02
N ASN A 32 26.30 9.01 3.24
CA ASN A 32 27.54 8.42 3.70
C ASN A 32 28.56 9.51 4.05
N ASN A 33 29.16 9.42 5.25
CA ASN A 33 30.11 10.42 5.73
C ASN A 33 31.57 10.14 5.29
N GLY A 34 31.81 9.02 4.59
CA GLY A 34 33.14 8.58 4.17
C GLY A 34 34.04 8.06 5.29
N ASP A 35 33.46 7.78 6.46
CA ASP A 35 34.14 7.20 7.62
C ASP A 35 33.46 5.91 8.12
N GLY A 36 32.64 5.32 7.26
CA GLY A 36 31.84 4.13 7.55
C GLY A 36 30.54 4.42 8.31
N THR A 37 30.20 5.70 8.53
CA THR A 37 28.94 6.12 9.18
C THR A 37 28.01 6.85 8.22
N PHE A 38 26.72 6.86 8.56
CA PHE A 38 25.68 7.56 7.80
C PHE A 38 25.01 8.65 8.63
N SER A 39 24.50 9.67 7.96
CA SER A 39 23.70 10.74 8.56
C SER A 39 22.48 11.04 7.68
N PRO A 40 21.31 11.40 8.24
CA PRO A 40 20.17 11.81 7.43
C PRO A 40 20.56 12.93 6.47
N SER A 41 20.22 12.78 5.18
CA SER A 41 20.45 13.83 4.19
C SER A 41 19.62 15.07 4.51
N LEU A 42 20.16 16.25 4.19
CA LEU A 42 19.40 17.51 4.25
C LEU A 42 18.26 17.55 3.21
N LEU A 43 18.29 16.66 2.22
CA LEU A 43 17.27 16.54 1.18
C LEU A 43 16.22 15.46 1.50
N ALA A 44 16.35 14.74 2.61
CA ALA A 44 15.53 13.57 2.92
C ALA A 44 14.02 13.86 2.95
N GLU A 45 13.61 15.05 3.42
CA GLU A 45 12.18 15.43 3.47
C GLU A 45 11.52 15.52 2.09
N GLN A 46 12.30 15.80 1.03
CA GLN A 46 11.78 15.92 -0.35
C GLN A 46 11.44 14.55 -0.95
N LEU A 47 12.07 13.49 -0.45
CA LEU A 47 11.94 12.11 -0.92
C LEU A 47 11.29 11.20 0.12
N ALA A 48 10.73 11.78 1.19
CA ALA A 48 10.27 11.03 2.36
C ALA A 48 9.00 10.23 2.11
N LEU A 49 8.15 10.67 1.16
CA LEU A 49 6.90 9.99 0.79
C LEU A 49 6.09 9.49 2.00
N ALA A 50 5.91 10.39 2.98
CA ALA A 50 5.22 10.02 4.22
C ALA A 50 3.82 9.48 3.91
N ASP A 51 3.48 8.36 4.53
CA ASP A 51 2.21 7.64 4.37
C ASP A 51 2.02 6.90 3.03
N VAL A 52 3.05 6.83 2.17
CA VAL A 52 3.07 6.01 0.95
C VAL A 52 3.78 4.68 1.24
N ARG A 53 3.23 3.56 0.74
CA ARG A 53 3.88 2.26 0.84
C ARG A 53 4.83 2.09 -0.33
N SER A 54 6.13 2.17 -0.08
CA SER A 54 7.15 1.96 -1.10
C SER A 54 7.73 0.55 -1.02
N SER A 55 7.77 -0.15 -2.15
CA SER A 55 8.24 -1.54 -2.25
C SER A 55 9.70 -1.63 -2.73
N SER A 56 10.12 -0.70 -3.58
CA SER A 56 11.47 -0.67 -4.15
C SER A 56 11.86 0.76 -4.56
N ALA A 57 13.15 0.96 -4.79
CA ALA A 57 13.69 2.17 -5.39
C ALA A 57 14.93 1.86 -6.22
N VAL A 58 15.12 2.60 -7.32
CA VAL A 58 16.26 2.47 -8.22
C VAL A 58 16.79 3.84 -8.63
N TRP A 59 18.12 3.96 -8.68
CA TRP A 59 18.83 5.15 -9.12
C TRP A 59 19.28 5.03 -10.58
N ALA A 60 19.12 6.10 -11.36
CA ALA A 60 19.69 6.25 -12.70
C ALA A 60 19.69 7.71 -13.16
N ASP A 61 20.62 8.10 -14.01
CA ASP A 61 20.65 9.37 -14.75
C ASP A 61 19.80 9.26 -16.02
N TYR A 62 18.47 9.29 -15.88
CA TYR A 62 17.55 9.01 -16.99
C TYR A 62 17.60 10.08 -18.10
N ASN A 63 18.09 11.28 -17.78
CA ASN A 63 18.12 12.42 -18.69
C ASN A 63 19.55 12.77 -19.18
N ASN A 64 20.55 11.97 -18.81
CA ASN A 64 21.96 12.11 -19.16
C ASN A 64 22.62 13.44 -18.69
N ASP A 65 22.06 14.13 -17.68
CA ASP A 65 22.59 15.38 -17.13
C ASP A 65 23.79 15.17 -16.18
N GLY A 66 24.04 13.92 -15.81
CA GLY A 66 25.08 13.44 -14.95
C GLY A 66 24.61 13.04 -13.55
N TRP A 67 23.46 13.52 -13.09
CA TRP A 67 23.06 13.34 -11.70
C TRP A 67 22.10 12.16 -11.57
N LEU A 68 22.34 11.31 -10.59
CA LEU A 68 21.44 10.19 -10.33
C LEU A 68 20.07 10.72 -9.90
N ASP A 69 19.05 10.32 -10.64
CA ASP A 69 17.64 10.53 -10.36
C ASP A 69 17.07 9.30 -9.65
N LEU A 70 15.97 9.47 -8.92
CA LEU A 70 15.37 8.41 -8.11
C LEU A 70 13.99 8.03 -8.63
N TYR A 71 13.81 6.77 -9.01
CA TYR A 71 12.49 6.19 -9.21
C TYR A 71 12.10 5.35 -8.00
N VAL A 72 10.94 5.64 -7.42
CA VAL A 72 10.38 4.93 -6.26
C VAL A 72 9.13 4.18 -6.70
N VAL A 73 9.15 2.88 -6.48
CA VAL A 73 8.05 1.97 -6.78
C VAL A 73 7.14 1.88 -5.56
N ASN A 74 5.86 2.15 -5.76
CA ASN A 74 4.87 2.30 -4.71
C ASN A 74 3.70 1.32 -4.92
N TRP A 75 2.93 1.11 -3.84
CA TRP A 75 1.57 0.62 -3.97
C TRP A 75 0.64 1.80 -4.22
N GLY A 76 0.22 1.97 -5.47
CA GLY A 76 -0.36 3.22 -5.98
C GLY A 76 0.65 3.96 -6.85
N ALA A 77 0.49 5.29 -6.98
CA ALA A 77 1.31 6.11 -7.87
C ALA A 77 2.83 5.92 -7.64
N ASN A 78 3.53 5.35 -8.62
CA ASN A 78 5.00 5.39 -8.66
C ASN A 78 5.49 6.84 -8.79
N GLN A 79 6.73 7.12 -8.37
CA GLN A 79 7.26 8.49 -8.40
C GLN A 79 8.69 8.58 -8.96
N LEU A 80 8.90 9.52 -9.89
CA LEU A 80 10.20 9.87 -10.44
C LEU A 80 10.65 11.24 -9.92
N PHE A 81 11.82 11.28 -9.30
CA PHE A 81 12.45 12.47 -8.76
C PHE A 81 13.70 12.83 -9.54
N ARG A 82 13.66 13.95 -10.27
CA ARG A 82 14.85 14.50 -10.91
C ARG A 82 15.74 15.20 -9.90
N ASN A 83 17.02 14.88 -9.91
CA ASN A 83 18.05 15.50 -9.08
C ASN A 83 18.50 16.83 -9.68
N GLU A 84 18.34 17.91 -8.92
CA GLU A 84 18.68 19.27 -9.34
C GLU A 84 20.16 19.57 -9.03
N ALA A 85 21.05 18.77 -9.64
CA ALA A 85 22.50 18.86 -9.50
C ALA A 85 23.03 18.83 -8.05
N GLY A 86 22.50 17.90 -7.25
CA GLY A 86 22.84 17.71 -5.83
C GLY A 86 22.29 18.81 -4.91
N GLN A 87 21.46 19.73 -5.42
CA GLN A 87 20.88 20.83 -4.62
C GLN A 87 19.46 20.54 -4.12
N GLY A 88 18.80 19.51 -4.64
CA GLY A 88 17.41 19.18 -4.34
C GLY A 88 16.86 18.16 -5.32
N PHE A 89 15.60 17.79 -5.13
CA PHE A 89 14.85 16.90 -6.00
C PHE A 89 13.53 17.54 -6.43
N THR A 90 13.15 17.33 -7.68
CA THR A 90 11.86 17.73 -8.25
C THR A 90 11.07 16.48 -8.61
N ASP A 91 9.84 16.33 -8.09
CA ASP A 91 8.91 15.31 -8.57
C ASP A 91 8.48 15.65 -10.00
N VAL A 92 8.92 14.85 -10.96
CA VAL A 92 8.64 14.99 -12.40
C VAL A 92 7.68 13.91 -12.89
N THR A 93 7.09 13.12 -12.00
CA THR A 93 6.28 11.93 -12.33
C THR A 93 5.21 12.20 -13.40
N ALA A 94 4.43 13.26 -13.22
CA ALA A 94 3.35 13.61 -14.13
C ALA A 94 3.85 14.21 -15.46
N GLU A 95 5.00 14.88 -15.44
CA GLU A 95 5.66 15.41 -16.66
C GLU A 95 6.25 14.26 -17.48
N ALA A 96 6.92 13.33 -16.80
CA ALA A 96 7.59 12.19 -17.40
C ALA A 96 6.61 11.10 -17.88
N GLY A 97 5.43 10.97 -17.28
CA GLY A 97 4.41 10.00 -17.70
C GLY A 97 4.59 8.59 -17.13
N VAL A 98 5.33 8.44 -16.03
CA VAL A 98 5.73 7.16 -15.42
C VAL A 98 5.05 6.87 -14.07
N GLY A 99 3.98 7.61 -13.76
CA GLY A 99 3.22 7.51 -12.52
C GLY A 99 2.13 6.45 -12.54
N ASP A 100 2.46 5.23 -12.97
CA ASP A 100 1.52 4.10 -12.94
C ASP A 100 0.94 3.91 -11.53
N MET A 101 -0.34 3.54 -11.47
CA MET A 101 -1.14 3.49 -10.24
C MET A 101 -1.33 2.07 -9.70
N THR A 102 -0.72 1.06 -10.31
CA THR A 102 -0.88 -0.34 -9.91
C THR A 102 -0.02 -0.69 -8.69
N ASN A 103 0.05 -1.97 -8.32
CA ASN A 103 0.82 -2.42 -7.16
C ASN A 103 2.24 -2.80 -7.55
N GLY A 104 3.09 -1.80 -7.79
CA GLY A 104 4.48 -2.00 -8.16
C GLY A 104 5.29 -2.76 -7.11
N LYS A 105 6.16 -3.66 -7.57
CA LYS A 105 7.10 -4.43 -6.74
C LYS A 105 8.54 -4.04 -6.92
N SER A 106 8.96 -3.83 -8.16
CA SER A 106 10.31 -3.40 -8.49
C SER A 106 10.35 -2.74 -9.86
N ALA A 107 11.50 -2.15 -10.16
CA ALA A 107 11.77 -1.55 -11.45
C ALA A 107 13.24 -1.76 -11.81
N SER A 108 13.56 -1.71 -13.10
CA SER A 108 14.91 -1.77 -13.63
C SER A 108 15.05 -0.83 -14.82
N TRP A 109 16.24 -0.27 -14.97
CA TRP A 109 16.66 0.57 -16.10
C TRP A 109 17.49 -0.25 -17.07
N GLY A 110 17.25 -0.03 -18.36
CA GLY A 110 18.00 -0.60 -19.48
C GLY A 110 17.87 0.31 -20.70
N ASP A 111 18.76 0.17 -21.67
CA ASP A 111 18.74 0.92 -22.94
C ASP A 111 18.46 -0.11 -24.03
N TYR A 112 17.17 -0.45 -24.21
CA TYR A 112 16.82 -1.65 -24.99
C TYR A 112 16.90 -1.42 -26.49
N ASP A 113 16.81 -0.16 -26.94
CA ASP A 113 16.86 0.25 -28.34
C ASP A 113 18.15 0.96 -28.76
N GLU A 114 19.16 0.96 -27.87
CA GLU A 114 20.50 1.48 -28.08
C GLU A 114 20.53 2.97 -28.49
N ASP A 115 19.56 3.75 -28.03
CA ASP A 115 19.46 5.17 -28.38
C ASP A 115 20.27 6.08 -27.43
N GLY A 116 20.80 5.50 -26.35
CA GLY A 116 21.62 6.18 -25.36
C GLY A 116 20.83 6.78 -24.21
N PHE A 117 19.51 6.61 -24.15
CA PHE A 117 18.66 7.00 -23.05
C PHE A 117 18.14 5.75 -22.32
N LEU A 118 18.08 5.83 -20.99
CA LEU A 118 17.62 4.70 -20.19
C LEU A 118 16.09 4.61 -20.22
N ASP A 119 15.60 3.46 -20.68
CA ASP A 119 14.24 2.97 -20.58
C ASP A 119 13.98 2.31 -19.23
N LEU A 120 12.70 2.18 -18.86
CA LEU A 120 12.28 1.73 -17.53
C LEU A 120 11.28 0.57 -17.62
N TYR A 121 11.63 -0.57 -17.03
CA TYR A 121 10.66 -1.65 -16.78
C TYR A 121 10.11 -1.53 -15.36
N VAL A 122 8.80 -1.67 -15.19
CA VAL A 122 8.13 -1.73 -13.88
C VAL A 122 7.34 -3.01 -13.76
N ALA A 123 7.70 -3.84 -12.77
CA ALA A 123 7.02 -5.08 -12.44
C ALA A 123 5.90 -4.81 -11.42
N ASN A 124 4.69 -5.23 -11.76
CA ASN A 124 3.46 -5.00 -11.01
C ASN A 124 2.85 -6.34 -10.56
N TRP A 125 2.39 -6.38 -9.31
CA TRP A 125 1.92 -7.63 -8.70
C TRP A 125 0.46 -7.60 -8.29
N SER A 126 -0.27 -8.66 -8.64
CA SER A 126 -1.68 -8.83 -8.30
C SER A 126 -1.93 -9.93 -7.25
N CYS A 127 -2.69 -9.60 -6.20
CA CYS A 127 -3.01 -10.48 -5.05
C CYS A 127 -4.22 -11.41 -5.28
N THR A 128 -4.12 -12.42 -6.14
CA THR A 128 -5.20 -13.42 -6.28
C THR A 128 -5.19 -14.42 -5.10
N PRO A 129 -6.34 -14.85 -4.51
CA PRO A 129 -7.74 -14.60 -4.92
C PRO A 129 -8.45 -13.46 -4.15
N ASN A 130 -7.76 -12.78 -3.23
CA ASN A 130 -8.35 -11.74 -2.38
C ASN A 130 -8.55 -10.40 -3.12
N CYS A 131 -7.77 -10.19 -4.17
CA CYS A 131 -7.95 -9.19 -5.20
C CYS A 131 -8.55 -9.97 -6.35
N GLY A 132 -9.76 -9.58 -6.77
CA GLY A 132 -10.40 -10.23 -7.89
C GLY A 132 -9.44 -10.30 -9.06
N ARG A 133 -9.47 -11.39 -9.83
CA ARG A 133 -8.88 -11.36 -11.18
C ARG A 133 -9.46 -10.10 -11.85
N PRO A 134 -8.69 -9.07 -12.18
CA PRO A 134 -9.16 -8.20 -13.24
C PRO A 134 -9.22 -9.12 -14.47
N SER A 135 -9.97 -8.77 -15.49
CA SER A 135 -10.00 -9.60 -16.71
C SER A 135 -8.59 -9.90 -17.26
N GLU A 136 -7.58 -9.14 -16.84
CA GLU A 136 -6.14 -9.19 -17.12
C GLU A 136 -5.43 -8.73 -15.82
N GLY A 137 -4.23 -9.20 -15.42
CA GLY A 137 -3.57 -8.83 -14.13
C GLY A 137 -3.29 -7.32 -13.92
N ASP A 138 -2.47 -6.93 -12.94
CA ASP A 138 -1.82 -5.62 -13.04
C ASP A 138 -0.80 -5.75 -14.18
N LYS A 139 -0.87 -4.87 -15.18
CA LYS A 139 0.01 -4.91 -16.35
C LYS A 139 1.36 -4.35 -15.94
N ASP A 140 2.44 -5.08 -16.20
CA ASP A 140 3.79 -4.54 -16.16
C ASP A 140 3.95 -3.44 -17.23
N ASN A 141 4.79 -2.45 -16.95
CA ASN A 141 5.09 -1.38 -17.90
C ASN A 141 6.51 -1.55 -18.45
N LEU A 142 6.68 -1.28 -19.74
CA LEU A 142 7.97 -1.00 -20.37
C LEU A 142 7.86 0.42 -20.93
N TYR A 143 8.60 1.35 -20.34
CA TYR A 143 8.60 2.75 -20.71
C TYR A 143 9.81 3.07 -21.56
N HIS A 144 9.57 3.40 -22.83
CA HIS A 144 10.59 3.95 -23.72
C HIS A 144 10.86 5.42 -23.38
N ASN A 145 12.13 5.79 -23.21
CA ASN A 145 12.54 7.16 -22.93
C ASN A 145 12.65 7.97 -24.24
N ASN A 146 11.82 9.00 -24.40
CA ASN A 146 11.77 9.78 -25.65
C ASN A 146 12.97 10.74 -25.83
N GLY A 147 13.91 10.79 -24.88
CA GLY A 147 15.09 11.67 -24.90
C GLY A 147 14.79 13.15 -24.60
N ASP A 148 13.54 13.49 -24.27
CA ASP A 148 13.10 14.85 -23.92
C ASP A 148 12.62 14.99 -22.47
N GLY A 149 12.85 13.95 -21.66
CA GLY A 149 12.41 13.86 -20.27
C GLY A 149 11.04 13.23 -20.08
N THR A 150 10.39 12.78 -21.16
CA THR A 150 9.13 12.05 -21.13
C THR A 150 9.29 10.59 -21.57
N PHE A 151 8.33 9.76 -21.20
CA PHE A 151 8.31 8.33 -21.53
C PHE A 151 7.04 7.93 -22.28
N THR A 152 7.16 6.87 -23.08
CA THR A 152 6.05 6.22 -23.78
C THR A 152 5.92 4.78 -23.30
N ASP A 153 4.74 4.36 -22.84
CA ASP A 153 4.50 2.94 -22.52
C ASP A 153 4.44 2.12 -23.82
N VAL A 154 5.41 1.22 -23.97
CA VAL A 154 5.62 0.31 -25.09
C VAL A 154 5.56 -1.16 -24.66
N ALA A 155 4.93 -1.49 -23.52
CA ALA A 155 4.80 -2.85 -23.02
C ALA A 155 4.15 -3.84 -24.01
N ASP A 156 3.42 -3.33 -25.01
CA ASP A 156 2.84 -4.14 -26.09
C ASP A 156 3.90 -4.80 -27.00
N LEU A 157 5.16 -4.34 -26.94
CA LEU A 157 6.30 -5.01 -27.59
C LEU A 157 6.56 -6.42 -27.00
N LEU A 158 6.21 -6.65 -25.74
CA LEU A 158 6.55 -7.86 -24.98
C LEU A 158 5.44 -8.94 -24.99
N SER A 159 4.54 -8.92 -25.96
CA SER A 159 3.36 -9.81 -26.03
C SER A 159 2.41 -9.71 -24.81
N HIS A 160 1.34 -10.50 -24.74
CA HIS A 160 0.36 -10.46 -23.63
C HIS A 160 0.86 -11.05 -22.29
N GLN A 161 2.15 -11.42 -22.18
CA GLN A 161 2.74 -11.98 -20.96
C GLN A 161 3.11 -10.94 -19.89
N THR A 162 2.91 -9.64 -20.17
CA THR A 162 3.03 -8.54 -19.20
C THR A 162 1.85 -8.45 -18.23
N TRP A 163 0.83 -9.29 -18.40
CA TRP A 163 -0.32 -9.37 -17.50
C TRP A 163 -0.12 -10.51 -16.51
N GLY A 164 0.26 -10.20 -15.27
CA GLY A 164 0.70 -11.23 -14.34
C GLY A 164 0.81 -10.80 -12.88
N ALA A 165 1.68 -11.50 -12.16
CA ALA A 165 2.07 -11.21 -10.79
C ALA A 165 3.58 -10.99 -10.76
N GLY A 166 4.05 -10.03 -11.57
CA GLY A 166 5.46 -9.72 -11.74
C GLY A 166 6.06 -9.20 -10.45
N PHE A 167 7.22 -9.75 -10.07
CA PHE A 167 7.97 -9.27 -8.91
C PHE A 167 9.21 -8.48 -9.29
N ILE A 168 9.96 -8.98 -10.28
CA ILE A 168 11.23 -8.39 -10.70
C ILE A 168 11.58 -8.78 -12.13
N ALA A 169 12.08 -7.82 -12.89
CA ALA A 169 12.63 -8.02 -14.22
C ALA A 169 14.03 -7.40 -14.32
N GLY A 170 14.93 -8.06 -15.03
CA GLY A 170 16.28 -7.57 -15.30
C GLY A 170 16.56 -7.46 -16.80
N PHE A 171 17.30 -6.42 -17.18
CA PHE A 171 17.89 -6.29 -18.51
C PHE A 171 19.23 -7.01 -18.56
N VAL A 172 19.38 -7.98 -19.46
CA VAL A 172 20.56 -8.84 -19.59
C VAL A 172 20.76 -9.23 -21.04
N ASP A 173 21.98 -9.22 -21.54
CA ASP A 173 22.32 -9.82 -22.85
C ASP A 173 22.66 -11.30 -22.61
N PHE A 174 21.66 -12.19 -22.68
CA PHE A 174 21.81 -13.59 -22.25
C PHE A 174 22.37 -14.50 -23.35
N ASP A 175 22.26 -14.12 -24.62
CA ASP A 175 22.75 -14.90 -25.76
C ASP A 175 23.98 -14.29 -26.48
N ASP A 176 24.57 -13.24 -25.88
CA ASP A 176 25.81 -12.57 -26.30
C ASP A 176 25.72 -11.98 -27.72
N ASP A 177 24.54 -11.51 -28.11
CA ASP A 177 24.29 -10.93 -29.43
C ASP A 177 24.48 -9.39 -29.46
N GLY A 178 24.57 -8.76 -28.29
CA GLY A 178 24.86 -7.35 -28.10
C GLY A 178 23.66 -6.52 -27.64
N ASP A 179 22.44 -7.04 -27.80
CA ASP A 179 21.21 -6.33 -27.47
C ASP A 179 20.76 -6.71 -26.04
N LEU A 180 20.10 -5.80 -25.31
CA LEU A 180 19.57 -6.12 -23.98
C LEU A 180 18.24 -6.85 -24.05
N ASP A 181 18.20 -8.08 -23.54
CA ASP A 181 17.00 -8.89 -23.34
C ASP A 181 16.34 -8.61 -22.00
N ILE A 182 15.12 -9.14 -21.80
CA ILE A 182 14.37 -8.96 -20.55
C ILE A 182 13.98 -10.34 -19.98
N TYR A 183 14.36 -10.59 -18.73
CA TYR A 183 13.90 -11.75 -17.96
C TYR A 183 13.03 -11.32 -16.79
N LEU A 184 11.76 -11.76 -16.77
CA LEU A 184 10.77 -11.49 -15.73
C LEU A 184 10.54 -12.71 -14.84
N VAL A 185 10.65 -12.51 -13.53
CA VAL A 185 10.28 -13.47 -12.50
C VAL A 185 8.86 -13.16 -12.01
N ASN A 186 7.99 -14.15 -12.15
CA ASN A 186 6.58 -14.08 -11.82
C ASN A 186 6.27 -14.89 -10.56
N ASP A 187 5.28 -14.42 -9.80
CA ASP A 187 4.63 -15.21 -8.76
C ASP A 187 3.57 -16.14 -9.36
N GLU A 188 3.51 -17.40 -8.90
CA GLU A 188 2.62 -18.43 -9.40
C GLU A 188 1.32 -18.44 -8.58
N PHE A 189 0.47 -17.45 -8.81
CA PHE A 189 -0.89 -17.44 -8.26
C PHE A 189 -1.97 -17.85 -9.26
N LEU A 190 -1.64 -18.03 -10.55
CA LEU A 190 -2.58 -18.41 -11.61
C LEU A 190 -1.99 -19.42 -12.60
N ASN A 191 -2.76 -20.46 -12.89
CA ASN A 191 -2.42 -21.53 -13.84
C ASN A 191 -2.86 -21.18 -15.29
N PRO A 192 -1.93 -21.03 -16.26
CA PRO A 192 -0.50 -20.78 -16.07
C PRO A 192 -0.01 -19.44 -16.65
N VAL A 193 0.71 -18.67 -15.83
CA VAL A 193 1.75 -17.72 -16.23
C VAL A 193 3.06 -18.23 -15.59
N GLY A 194 4.11 -18.47 -16.37
CA GLY A 194 5.45 -18.80 -15.87
C GLY A 194 6.35 -17.56 -15.90
N ASN A 195 7.62 -17.71 -15.54
CA ASN A 195 8.62 -16.70 -15.86
C ASN A 195 8.70 -16.46 -17.37
N ALA A 196 9.06 -15.24 -17.76
CA ALA A 196 9.13 -14.84 -19.16
C ALA A 196 10.55 -14.40 -19.52
N LEU A 197 11.06 -14.86 -20.66
CA LEU A 197 12.31 -14.41 -21.27
C LEU A 197 11.99 -13.89 -22.68
N TRP A 198 12.18 -12.59 -22.87
CA TRP A 198 12.04 -11.93 -24.15
C TRP A 198 13.41 -11.63 -24.71
N ARG A 199 13.77 -12.33 -25.79
CA ARG A 199 14.96 -11.99 -26.55
C ARG A 199 14.70 -10.74 -27.37
N ASN A 200 15.60 -9.78 -27.30
CA ASN A 200 15.63 -8.60 -28.13
C ASN A 200 16.15 -8.98 -29.53
N ASP A 201 15.34 -8.83 -30.57
CA ASP A 201 15.76 -9.13 -31.95
C ASP A 201 16.19 -7.86 -32.72
N GLY A 202 16.30 -6.73 -32.02
CA GLY A 202 16.65 -5.43 -32.56
C GLY A 202 15.57 -4.81 -33.47
N ALA A 203 15.99 -3.87 -34.32
CA ALA A 203 15.11 -3.16 -35.24
C ALA A 203 14.64 -4.04 -36.44
N GLY A 204 13.34 -4.08 -36.73
CA GLY A 204 12.87 -4.82 -37.94
C GLY A 204 11.37 -5.04 -38.18
N CYS A 205 10.49 -4.80 -37.20
CA CYS A 205 9.06 -5.18 -37.23
C CYS A 205 8.13 -3.95 -37.17
N ASP A 206 8.39 -2.94 -38.01
CA ASP A 206 7.78 -1.60 -37.93
C ASP A 206 8.10 -0.87 -36.61
N GLY A 207 9.31 -1.13 -36.07
CA GLY A 207 9.81 -0.63 -34.81
C GLY A 207 10.92 -1.55 -34.27
N TRP A 208 10.95 -1.70 -32.95
CA TRP A 208 11.84 -2.60 -32.21
C TRP A 208 11.15 -3.95 -31.93
N CYS A 209 11.90 -5.05 -31.90
CA CYS A 209 11.33 -6.39 -31.87
C CYS A 209 11.78 -7.19 -30.65
N PHE A 210 10.83 -7.88 -30.02
CA PHE A 210 11.09 -8.89 -29.01
C PHE A 210 10.44 -10.22 -29.39
N THR A 211 11.13 -11.32 -29.11
CA THR A 211 10.60 -12.68 -29.21
C THR A 211 10.56 -13.32 -27.84
N ASP A 212 9.38 -13.79 -27.42
CA ASP A 212 9.25 -14.68 -26.25
C ASP A 212 9.91 -16.04 -26.55
N VAL A 213 11.05 -16.28 -25.90
CA VAL A 213 11.84 -17.52 -26.00
C VAL A 213 11.75 -18.37 -24.75
N SER A 214 10.93 -18.01 -23.76
CA SER A 214 10.85 -18.61 -22.42
C SER A 214 10.90 -20.14 -22.45
N GLN A 215 9.98 -20.76 -23.19
CA GLN A 215 9.90 -22.22 -23.30
C GLN A 215 11.02 -22.81 -24.16
N ALA A 216 11.45 -22.12 -25.22
CA ALA A 216 12.50 -22.61 -26.12
C ALA A 216 13.87 -22.62 -25.44
N ALA A 217 14.11 -21.64 -24.56
CA ALA A 217 15.30 -21.51 -23.72
C ALA A 217 15.24 -22.37 -22.46
N GLY A 218 14.07 -22.89 -22.05
CA GLY A 218 13.93 -23.62 -20.78
C GLY A 218 13.87 -22.71 -19.55
N ALA A 219 13.55 -21.43 -19.75
CA ALA A 219 13.45 -20.39 -18.74
C ALA A 219 12.00 -20.13 -18.29
N ASP A 220 11.01 -20.91 -18.75
CA ASP A 220 9.58 -20.76 -18.42
C ASP A 220 9.19 -21.37 -17.06
N GLN A 221 10.08 -21.26 -16.06
CA GLN A 221 9.85 -21.88 -14.74
C GLN A 221 8.53 -21.38 -14.15
N ARG A 222 7.71 -22.33 -13.70
CA ARG A 222 6.39 -22.09 -13.12
C ARG A 222 6.51 -22.27 -11.62
N VAL A 223 6.78 -21.15 -10.96
CA VAL A 223 7.14 -21.08 -9.55
C VAL A 223 6.58 -19.79 -8.96
N MET A 224 6.38 -19.74 -7.65
CA MET A 224 6.08 -18.50 -6.91
C MET A 224 7.35 -17.65 -6.78
N GLY A 225 7.86 -17.17 -7.92
CA GLY A 225 9.11 -16.44 -8.00
C GLY A 225 9.03 -15.02 -7.42
N MET A 226 10.06 -14.59 -6.70
CA MET A 226 10.09 -13.26 -6.07
C MET A 226 11.36 -12.45 -6.35
N GLY A 227 12.54 -13.02 -6.18
CA GLY A 227 13.82 -12.33 -6.41
C GLY A 227 14.60 -12.93 -7.56
N LEU A 228 15.47 -12.12 -8.17
CA LEU A 228 16.33 -12.49 -9.28
C LEU A 228 17.77 -12.01 -9.00
N ALA A 229 18.72 -12.94 -9.09
CA ALA A 229 20.15 -12.67 -9.18
C ALA A 229 20.65 -13.11 -10.56
N VAL A 230 21.44 -12.26 -11.20
CA VAL A 230 22.06 -12.50 -12.50
C VAL A 230 23.57 -12.40 -12.34
N GLY A 231 24.32 -13.34 -12.88
CA GLY A 231 25.77 -13.42 -12.70
C GLY A 231 26.40 -14.58 -13.48
N ASP A 232 27.70 -14.76 -13.32
CA ASP A 232 28.50 -15.85 -13.93
C ASP A 232 29.18 -16.65 -12.79
N PRO A 233 28.42 -17.49 -12.06
CA PRO A 233 28.94 -18.22 -10.92
C PRO A 233 29.85 -19.38 -11.30
N ASP A 234 29.74 -19.97 -12.49
CA ASP A 234 30.61 -21.06 -12.93
C ASP A 234 31.81 -20.62 -13.80
N ASN A 235 31.93 -19.32 -14.07
CA ASN A 235 33.01 -18.65 -14.81
C ASN A 235 33.16 -19.18 -16.24
N ASP A 236 32.05 -19.46 -16.92
CA ASP A 236 32.06 -19.91 -18.30
C ASP A 236 31.81 -18.79 -19.32
N LEU A 237 31.60 -17.55 -18.81
CA LEU A 237 31.42 -16.29 -19.52
C LEU A 237 30.02 -16.09 -20.14
N ASP A 238 29.03 -16.88 -19.75
CA ASP A 238 27.63 -16.55 -19.97
C ASP A 238 26.90 -16.25 -18.64
N PHE A 239 25.70 -15.66 -18.73
CA PHE A 239 24.94 -15.24 -17.55
C PHE A 239 23.90 -16.27 -17.12
N ASP A 240 23.95 -16.62 -15.84
CA ASP A 240 23.06 -17.52 -15.13
C ASP A 240 22.03 -16.77 -14.30
N PHE A 241 20.90 -17.44 -14.03
CA PHE A 241 19.82 -16.88 -13.22
C PHE A 241 19.58 -17.72 -11.97
N TYR A 242 19.71 -17.10 -10.79
CA TYR A 242 19.17 -17.65 -9.55
C TYR A 242 17.92 -16.87 -9.17
N PHE A 243 16.83 -17.56 -8.91
CA PHE A 243 15.63 -16.92 -8.38
C PHE A 243 15.04 -17.68 -7.21
N SER A 244 14.52 -16.86 -6.30
CA SER A 244 13.91 -17.29 -5.06
C SER A 244 12.43 -17.61 -5.26
N ASN A 245 11.89 -18.48 -4.40
CA ASN A 245 10.57 -19.05 -4.56
C ASN A 245 9.86 -19.32 -3.21
N VAL A 246 8.54 -19.49 -3.22
CA VAL A 246 7.83 -20.29 -2.19
C VAL A 246 8.00 -21.77 -2.53
N GLY A 247 8.96 -22.42 -1.88
CA GLY A 247 9.36 -23.79 -2.23
C GLY A 247 10.76 -23.83 -2.82
N PRO A 248 11.08 -24.76 -3.73
CA PRO A 248 12.45 -24.94 -4.18
C PRO A 248 12.97 -23.72 -4.93
N MET A 249 14.05 -23.14 -4.42
CA MET A 249 14.88 -22.19 -5.16
C MET A 249 15.45 -22.84 -6.42
N THR A 250 15.64 -22.04 -7.47
CA THR A 250 16.06 -22.50 -8.79
C THR A 250 17.32 -21.77 -9.24
N LEU A 251 18.26 -22.51 -9.84
CA LEU A 251 19.49 -22.00 -10.45
C LEU A 251 19.47 -22.45 -11.91
N LEU A 252 19.11 -21.55 -12.81
CA LEU A 252 19.17 -21.79 -14.25
C LEU A 252 20.58 -21.47 -14.74
N VAL A 253 21.30 -22.53 -15.14
CA VAL A 253 22.64 -22.42 -15.71
C VAL A 253 22.53 -22.38 -17.24
N ASN A 254 23.02 -21.31 -17.86
CA ASN A 254 23.08 -21.18 -19.31
C ASN A 254 24.10 -22.19 -19.87
N GLN A 255 23.93 -22.59 -21.13
CA GLN A 255 24.70 -23.67 -21.75
C GLN A 255 25.56 -23.16 -22.90
N GLY A 256 25.72 -21.84 -23.02
CA GLY A 256 26.37 -21.14 -24.13
C GLY A 256 25.63 -21.21 -25.46
N ASP A 257 24.38 -21.71 -25.47
CA ASP A 257 23.54 -21.79 -26.68
C ASP A 257 22.17 -21.12 -26.51
N GLY A 258 22.06 -20.24 -25.51
CA GLY A 258 20.82 -19.52 -25.16
C GLY A 258 19.76 -20.42 -24.50
N LYS A 259 20.17 -21.58 -23.95
CA LYS A 259 19.30 -22.49 -23.20
C LYS A 259 19.81 -22.68 -21.79
N PHE A 260 18.86 -22.92 -20.89
CA PHE A 260 19.09 -23.07 -19.47
C PHE A 260 18.78 -24.47 -18.97
N VAL A 261 19.51 -24.88 -17.94
CA VAL A 261 19.28 -26.12 -17.17
C VAL A 261 19.19 -25.78 -15.69
N ASP A 262 18.15 -26.24 -15.00
CA ASP A 262 18.07 -26.13 -13.53
C ASP A 262 19.13 -27.03 -12.87
N LYS A 263 20.06 -26.39 -12.17
CA LYS A 263 21.17 -26.99 -11.43
C LYS A 263 21.08 -26.78 -9.93
N ALA A 264 19.98 -26.25 -9.39
CA ALA A 264 19.90 -25.90 -7.97
C ALA A 264 20.22 -27.07 -7.03
N GLU A 265 19.74 -28.29 -7.36
CA GLU A 265 19.99 -29.49 -6.56
C GLU A 265 21.45 -29.96 -6.68
N ASP A 266 21.97 -30.06 -7.91
CA ASP A 266 23.36 -30.45 -8.20
C ASP A 266 24.36 -29.50 -7.52
N ALA A 267 24.06 -28.20 -7.53
CA ALA A 267 24.89 -27.14 -6.97
C ALA A 267 24.74 -26.99 -5.44
N GLY A 268 23.74 -27.62 -4.82
CA GLY A 268 23.52 -27.54 -3.37
C GLY A 268 22.85 -26.24 -2.88
N VAL A 269 22.24 -25.48 -3.78
CA VAL A 269 21.53 -24.20 -3.49
C VAL A 269 20.00 -24.34 -3.48
N ARG A 270 19.48 -25.55 -3.68
CA ARG A 270 18.04 -25.87 -3.60
C ARG A 270 17.55 -25.93 -2.17
N LEU A 271 16.74 -24.95 -1.77
CA LEU A 271 16.03 -24.96 -0.49
C LEU A 271 14.55 -25.25 -0.73
N SER A 272 14.06 -26.42 -0.32
CA SER A 272 12.68 -26.86 -0.62
C SER A 272 11.64 -26.46 0.43
N GLU A 273 12.08 -26.09 1.64
CA GLU A 273 11.22 -25.73 2.78
C GLU A 273 11.52 -24.31 3.27
N ALA A 274 11.61 -23.36 2.35
CA ALA A 274 11.85 -21.94 2.63
C ALA A 274 11.01 -21.05 1.70
N ILE A 275 10.76 -19.82 2.13
CA ILE A 275 10.26 -18.74 1.27
C ILE A 275 11.43 -17.78 1.06
N GLY A 276 11.94 -17.74 -0.16
CA GLY A 276 13.01 -16.82 -0.53
C GLY A 276 12.44 -15.53 -1.12
N TRP A 277 13.11 -14.40 -0.89
CA TRP A 277 12.74 -13.09 -1.39
C TRP A 277 13.90 -12.50 -2.21
N GLY A 278 14.62 -11.48 -1.74
CA GLY A 278 15.81 -10.97 -2.43
C GLY A 278 16.94 -11.99 -2.55
N SER A 279 17.66 -12.00 -3.67
CA SER A 279 18.89 -12.77 -3.86
C SER A 279 19.91 -11.95 -4.66
N VAL A 280 21.20 -12.22 -4.46
CA VAL A 280 22.28 -11.51 -5.16
C VAL A 280 23.52 -12.41 -5.27
N PHE A 281 24.18 -12.36 -6.44
CA PHE A 281 25.52 -12.90 -6.63
C PHE A 281 26.57 -11.87 -6.22
N LEU A 282 27.62 -12.31 -5.51
CA LEU A 282 28.72 -11.47 -5.05
C LEU A 282 29.96 -12.32 -4.81
N ASP A 283 31.16 -11.75 -4.92
CA ASP A 283 32.40 -12.40 -4.48
C ASP A 283 32.80 -11.82 -3.12
N TYR A 284 32.44 -12.48 -2.02
CA TYR A 284 32.61 -11.88 -0.68
C TYR A 284 34.04 -12.03 -0.15
N ASP A 285 34.78 -13.05 -0.59
CA ASP A 285 36.15 -13.32 -0.14
C ASP A 285 37.23 -12.97 -1.17
N ASN A 286 36.83 -12.38 -2.29
CA ASN A 286 37.65 -11.93 -3.41
C ASN A 286 38.42 -13.07 -4.07
N ASP A 287 37.90 -14.30 -4.08
CA ASP A 287 38.62 -15.45 -4.62
C ASP A 287 38.50 -15.62 -6.15
N GLY A 288 37.65 -14.80 -6.78
CA GLY A 288 37.36 -14.79 -8.21
C GLY A 288 36.23 -15.74 -8.61
N ARG A 289 35.34 -16.07 -7.68
CA ARG A 289 34.10 -16.83 -7.93
C ARG A 289 32.95 -16.11 -7.27
N GLN A 290 31.84 -15.98 -8.00
CA GLN A 290 30.63 -15.41 -7.40
C GLN A 290 29.98 -16.44 -6.46
N ASP A 291 29.85 -16.04 -5.21
CA ASP A 291 29.02 -16.63 -4.16
C ASP A 291 27.58 -16.13 -4.28
N LEU A 292 26.67 -16.68 -3.48
CA LEU A 292 25.24 -16.35 -3.53
C LEU A 292 24.68 -16.06 -2.14
N TYR A 293 24.01 -14.93 -1.98
CA TYR A 293 23.23 -14.61 -0.78
C TYR A 293 21.72 -14.68 -1.06
N LEU A 294 20.96 -15.25 -0.14
CA LEU A 294 19.49 -15.31 -0.20
C LEU A 294 18.87 -14.72 1.07
N ALA A 295 18.03 -13.71 0.90
CA ALA A 295 17.07 -13.27 1.90
C ALA A 295 15.90 -14.27 1.97
N GLN A 296 15.60 -14.80 3.15
CA GLN A 296 14.53 -15.79 3.31
C GLN A 296 13.69 -15.59 4.57
N MET A 297 12.57 -16.31 4.61
CA MET A 297 11.77 -16.57 5.80
C MET A 297 11.32 -18.04 5.81
N VAL A 298 11.10 -18.62 7.00
CA VAL A 298 10.65 -20.02 7.17
C VAL A 298 9.32 -20.03 7.93
N GLU A 299 8.35 -20.85 7.48
CA GLU A 299 6.98 -20.89 8.03
C GLU A 299 6.75 -21.94 9.13
N THR A 300 7.75 -22.73 9.51
CA THR A 300 7.53 -23.78 10.54
C THR A 300 7.28 -23.18 11.93
N ASP A 301 6.32 -23.76 12.66
CA ASP A 301 6.00 -23.42 14.06
C ASP A 301 7.27 -23.34 14.93
N GLY A 302 7.74 -22.11 15.18
CA GLY A 302 8.82 -21.80 16.13
C GLY A 302 10.23 -21.60 15.56
N GLY A 303 10.46 -21.57 14.25
CA GLY A 303 11.79 -21.33 13.66
C GLY A 303 11.81 -20.21 12.64
N VAL A 304 12.68 -19.21 12.83
CA VAL A 304 13.11 -18.35 11.72
C VAL A 304 14.33 -19.00 11.09
N GLY A 305 14.29 -19.24 9.78
CA GLY A 305 15.46 -19.72 9.04
C GLY A 305 16.54 -18.65 8.99
N ILE A 306 17.80 -19.06 8.96
CA ILE A 306 18.94 -18.15 8.86
C ILE A 306 19.24 -17.93 7.38
N ASN A 307 19.31 -16.68 6.92
CA ASN A 307 19.67 -16.34 5.55
C ASN A 307 20.99 -17.03 5.14
N PRO A 308 21.01 -17.84 4.07
CA PRO A 308 22.23 -18.49 3.63
C PRO A 308 23.13 -17.53 2.86
N LEU A 309 24.42 -17.63 3.17
CA LEU A 309 25.50 -17.22 2.29
C LEU A 309 26.11 -18.51 1.73
N PHE A 310 25.89 -18.79 0.45
CA PHE A 310 26.39 -19.95 -0.26
C PHE A 310 27.75 -19.62 -0.86
N HIS A 311 28.80 -20.20 -0.30
CA HIS A 311 30.16 -20.06 -0.81
C HIS A 311 30.41 -20.98 -2.01
N ASN A 312 30.96 -20.44 -3.09
CA ASN A 312 31.24 -21.17 -4.32
C ASN A 312 32.54 -21.99 -4.22
N ASN A 313 32.41 -23.32 -4.21
CA ASN A 313 33.55 -24.22 -4.05
C ASN A 313 34.44 -24.32 -5.31
N GLY A 314 34.01 -23.77 -6.46
CA GLY A 314 34.74 -23.81 -7.73
C GLY A 314 34.67 -25.13 -8.49
N ASP A 315 33.76 -26.02 -8.08
CA ASP A 315 33.49 -27.30 -8.75
C ASP A 315 32.03 -27.44 -9.19
N GLY A 316 31.31 -26.32 -9.29
CA GLY A 316 29.88 -26.25 -9.59
C GLY A 316 28.99 -26.48 -8.37
N THR A 317 29.56 -26.61 -7.16
CA THR A 317 28.80 -26.75 -5.91
C THR A 317 29.02 -25.59 -4.96
N PHE A 318 28.08 -25.39 -4.06
CA PHE A 318 28.12 -24.36 -3.03
C PHE A 318 28.06 -24.94 -1.61
N THR A 319 28.72 -24.26 -0.67
CA THR A 319 28.68 -24.55 0.75
C THR A 319 27.88 -23.47 1.48
N ASN A 320 26.80 -23.85 2.18
CA ASN A 320 26.05 -22.89 3.01
C ASN A 320 26.84 -22.50 4.27
N LEU A 321 27.20 -21.22 4.37
CA LEU A 321 27.96 -20.62 5.48
C LEU A 321 27.09 -19.82 6.47
N ALA A 322 25.76 -19.91 6.41
CA ALA A 322 24.82 -19.15 7.26
C ALA A 322 25.26 -19.01 8.72
N GLU A 323 25.62 -20.12 9.37
CA GLU A 323 25.97 -20.13 10.80
C GLU A 323 27.37 -19.58 11.11
N ASN A 324 28.27 -19.53 10.12
CA ASN A 324 29.70 -19.27 10.34
C ASN A 324 30.21 -17.99 9.68
N SER A 325 29.45 -17.38 8.76
CA SER A 325 29.85 -16.16 8.05
C SER A 325 29.61 -14.89 8.87
N GLY A 326 28.65 -14.92 9.81
CA GLY A 326 28.14 -13.73 10.49
C GLY A 326 27.16 -12.89 9.66
N ALA A 327 26.97 -13.23 8.37
CA ALA A 327 25.96 -12.65 7.49
C ALA A 327 24.63 -13.42 7.52
N GLY A 328 24.60 -14.58 8.22
CA GLY A 328 23.37 -15.32 8.46
C GLY A 328 22.45 -14.58 9.43
N ASP A 329 21.43 -13.92 8.90
CA ASP A 329 20.42 -13.23 9.68
C ASP A 329 19.20 -14.14 9.89
N PRO A 330 18.71 -14.30 11.13
CA PRO A 330 17.48 -15.04 11.43
C PRO A 330 16.25 -14.12 11.43
N GLY A 331 16.30 -12.96 10.76
CA GLY A 331 15.14 -12.10 10.59
C GLY A 331 14.30 -12.53 9.39
N LYS A 332 13.09 -11.99 9.27
CA LYS A 332 12.24 -12.19 8.08
C LYS A 332 12.68 -11.23 6.99
N THR A 333 13.64 -11.63 6.17
CA THR A 333 14.27 -10.72 5.20
C THR A 333 13.52 -10.71 3.87
N ILE A 334 13.25 -9.52 3.34
CA ILE A 334 12.57 -9.32 2.05
C ILE A 334 13.56 -8.84 0.97
N GLY A 335 14.41 -7.88 1.28
CA GLY A 335 15.34 -7.29 0.31
C GLY A 335 16.79 -7.40 0.70
N VAL A 336 17.66 -7.43 -0.31
CA VAL A 336 19.12 -7.40 -0.18
C VAL A 336 19.72 -6.54 -1.28
N SER A 337 20.74 -5.75 -0.96
CA SER A 337 21.57 -5.04 -1.94
C SER A 337 23.02 -4.95 -1.48
N THR A 338 23.95 -4.82 -2.43
CA THR A 338 25.40 -4.85 -2.19
C THR A 338 26.10 -3.57 -2.61
N ALA A 339 27.19 -3.23 -1.92
CA ALA A 339 28.11 -2.14 -2.25
C ALA A 339 29.42 -2.31 -1.46
N ASP A 340 30.54 -1.79 -1.95
CA ASP A 340 31.74 -1.55 -1.13
C ASP A 340 31.64 -0.12 -0.54
N TYR A 341 30.85 0.02 0.53
CA TYR A 341 30.36 1.34 1.00
C TYR A 341 31.42 2.15 1.73
N ASP A 342 32.44 1.49 2.27
CA ASP A 342 33.56 2.11 2.96
C ASP A 342 34.87 2.11 2.16
N ARG A 343 34.84 1.51 0.96
CA ARG A 343 35.92 1.47 -0.03
C ARG A 343 37.14 0.70 0.44
N ASP A 344 36.92 -0.35 1.22
CA ASP A 344 38.00 -1.23 1.67
C ASP A 344 38.30 -2.38 0.68
N GLY A 345 37.49 -2.50 -0.38
CA GLY A 345 37.66 -3.49 -1.44
C GLY A 345 37.02 -4.83 -1.14
N TYR A 346 36.08 -4.85 -0.19
CA TYR A 346 35.29 -6.02 0.14
C TYR A 346 33.81 -5.65 0.06
N VAL A 347 33.04 -6.46 -0.68
CA VAL A 347 31.63 -6.18 -0.88
C VAL A 347 30.86 -6.36 0.43
N ASP A 348 30.08 -5.34 0.78
CA ASP A 348 29.19 -5.30 1.94
C ASP A 348 27.74 -5.59 1.54
N LEU A 349 26.90 -5.90 2.53
CA LEU A 349 25.50 -6.25 2.34
C LEU A 349 24.61 -5.37 3.21
N ILE A 350 23.50 -4.87 2.65
CA ILE A 350 22.38 -4.37 3.44
C ILE A 350 21.14 -5.23 3.19
N ILE A 351 20.43 -5.55 4.26
CA ILE A 351 19.18 -6.30 4.18
C ILE A 351 18.02 -5.53 4.82
N GLY A 352 16.82 -5.74 4.29
CA GLY A 352 15.57 -5.22 4.83
C GLY A 352 14.75 -6.34 5.47
N ASN A 353 14.59 -6.28 6.80
CA ASN A 353 13.76 -7.21 7.55
C ASN A 353 12.36 -6.66 7.78
N TYR A 354 11.37 -7.49 7.47
CA TYR A 354 9.99 -7.30 7.83
C TYR A 354 9.86 -7.10 9.35
N ASP A 355 9.19 -6.02 9.78
CA ASP A 355 8.99 -5.58 11.18
C ASP A 355 10.25 -5.27 12.03
N GLU A 356 11.47 -5.49 11.54
CA GLU A 356 12.72 -5.24 12.28
C GLU A 356 13.60 -4.12 11.68
N GLY A 357 13.24 -3.62 10.48
CA GLY A 357 13.99 -2.57 9.80
C GLY A 357 15.21 -3.09 9.04
N TYR A 358 16.20 -2.22 8.84
CA TYR A 358 17.36 -2.52 7.99
C TYR A 358 18.60 -2.89 8.82
N LYS A 359 19.42 -3.81 8.30
CA LYS A 359 20.71 -4.19 8.87
C LYS A 359 21.80 -4.07 7.80
N LEU A 360 22.85 -3.30 8.11
CA LEU A 360 24.05 -3.17 7.28
C LEU A 360 25.15 -4.07 7.85
N PHE A 361 25.66 -4.98 7.02
CA PHE A 361 26.74 -5.90 7.31
C PHE A 361 28.00 -5.42 6.60
N ARG A 362 29.00 -5.05 7.39
CA ARG A 362 30.34 -4.75 6.88
C ARG A 362 31.16 -6.03 6.75
N ASN A 363 31.75 -6.26 5.59
CA ASN A 363 32.69 -7.34 5.38
C ASN A 363 34.03 -7.02 6.06
N THR A 364 34.58 -7.96 6.81
CA THR A 364 35.82 -7.73 7.61
C THR A 364 36.98 -8.61 7.20
N LEU A 365 36.87 -9.35 6.10
CA LEU A 365 37.96 -10.22 5.63
C LEU A 365 39.22 -9.43 5.27
N GLY A 366 39.07 -8.21 4.73
CA GLY A 366 40.17 -7.29 4.47
C GLY A 366 40.96 -6.92 5.72
N ASP A 367 40.26 -6.56 6.80
CA ASP A 367 40.87 -6.23 8.10
C ASP A 367 41.66 -7.42 8.68
N GLN A 368 41.21 -8.64 8.37
CA GLN A 368 41.81 -9.88 8.83
C GLN A 368 42.97 -10.36 7.93
N GLY A 369 43.18 -9.72 6.78
CA GLY A 369 44.13 -10.17 5.76
C GLY A 369 43.80 -11.57 5.23
N ALA A 370 42.52 -11.92 5.22
CA ALA A 370 42.00 -13.24 4.92
C ALA A 370 41.35 -13.36 3.52
N GLY A 371 41.23 -12.25 2.78
CA GLY A 371 40.67 -12.22 1.45
C GLY A 371 41.69 -12.17 0.31
N GLY A 372 41.18 -12.30 -0.91
CA GLY A 372 41.92 -12.18 -2.15
C GLY A 372 42.16 -10.74 -2.59
N ASN A 373 43.01 -10.64 -3.62
CA ASN A 373 43.19 -9.44 -4.42
C ASN A 373 41.88 -9.07 -5.12
N TRP A 374 41.68 -7.80 -5.45
CA TRP A 374 40.44 -7.34 -6.09
C TRP A 374 40.67 -6.22 -7.11
N LEU A 375 39.65 -5.93 -7.92
CA LEU A 375 39.58 -4.79 -8.82
C LEU A 375 38.14 -4.25 -8.83
N ALA A 376 37.98 -2.97 -8.55
CA ALA A 376 36.67 -2.30 -8.65
C ALA A 376 36.64 -1.36 -9.85
N VAL A 377 35.56 -1.40 -10.61
CA VAL A 377 35.42 -0.75 -11.91
C VAL A 377 34.08 -0.03 -11.99
N ARG A 378 34.12 1.30 -12.20
CA ARG A 378 32.94 2.13 -12.48
C ARG A 378 33.02 2.61 -13.94
N PRO A 379 32.37 1.92 -14.90
CA PRO A 379 32.20 2.43 -16.25
C PRO A 379 31.36 3.72 -16.22
N ALA A 380 31.66 4.65 -17.13
CA ALA A 380 30.89 5.88 -17.30
C ALA A 380 30.69 6.16 -18.79
N GLY A 381 29.44 6.25 -19.21
CA GLY A 381 29.09 6.48 -20.60
C GLY A 381 29.29 7.94 -21.02
N ALA A 382 29.35 8.13 -22.34
CA ALA A 382 29.41 9.43 -22.97
C ALA A 382 28.93 9.33 -24.42
N GLY A 383 28.49 10.48 -24.97
CA GLY A 383 28.10 10.54 -26.37
C GLY A 383 26.81 9.77 -26.62
N ALA A 384 26.90 8.67 -27.37
CA ALA A 384 25.77 7.79 -27.69
C ALA A 384 25.51 6.72 -26.63
N ILE A 385 26.41 6.57 -25.64
CA ILE A 385 26.21 5.65 -24.53
C ILE A 385 25.52 6.39 -23.38
N ASN A 386 24.47 5.79 -22.82
CA ASN A 386 23.82 6.28 -21.60
C ASN A 386 24.83 6.56 -20.49
N ARG A 387 24.66 7.64 -19.73
CA ARG A 387 25.71 8.16 -18.84
C ARG A 387 26.15 7.16 -17.77
N ASP A 388 25.22 6.35 -17.29
CA ASP A 388 25.50 5.31 -16.30
C ASP A 388 26.22 4.08 -16.86
N ALA A 389 26.32 3.96 -18.20
CA ALA A 389 26.89 2.82 -18.92
C ALA A 389 26.18 1.48 -18.65
N ILE A 390 24.89 1.53 -18.31
CA ILE A 390 24.06 0.34 -18.12
C ILE A 390 24.04 -0.45 -19.43
N GLY A 391 24.22 -1.77 -19.33
CA GLY A 391 24.41 -2.68 -20.45
C GLY A 391 25.87 -2.96 -20.82
N ALA A 392 26.84 -2.17 -20.32
CA ALA A 392 28.25 -2.46 -20.58
C ALA A 392 28.70 -3.79 -19.94
N LYS A 393 29.38 -4.65 -20.71
CA LYS A 393 30.01 -5.89 -20.24
C LYS A 393 31.49 -5.65 -19.98
N VAL A 394 31.95 -5.93 -18.75
CA VAL A 394 33.34 -5.78 -18.34
C VAL A 394 33.97 -7.15 -18.13
N TYR A 395 35.01 -7.41 -18.91
CA TYR A 395 35.83 -8.61 -18.84
C TYR A 395 37.13 -8.29 -18.14
N VAL A 396 37.47 -9.03 -17.09
CA VAL A 396 38.75 -8.91 -16.38
C VAL A 396 39.56 -10.17 -16.59
N THR A 397 40.76 -10.00 -17.13
CA THR A 397 41.75 -11.09 -17.27
C THR A 397 42.80 -10.96 -16.17
N ALA A 398 42.95 -12.03 -15.38
CA ALA A 398 43.98 -12.14 -14.37
C ALA A 398 45.30 -12.69 -14.95
N ASP A 399 46.43 -12.44 -14.28
CA ASP A 399 47.76 -12.90 -14.72
C ASP A 399 47.99 -14.42 -14.62
N ASP A 400 47.05 -15.13 -14.00
CA ASP A 400 46.96 -16.59 -14.02
C ASP A 400 46.12 -17.16 -15.18
N GLY A 401 45.55 -16.28 -16.02
CA GLY A 401 44.79 -16.62 -17.21
C GLY A 401 43.28 -16.77 -16.98
N ARG A 402 42.77 -16.63 -15.75
CA ARG A 402 41.32 -16.60 -15.49
C ARG A 402 40.70 -15.35 -16.14
N VAL A 403 39.50 -15.50 -16.67
CA VAL A 403 38.68 -14.41 -17.21
C VAL A 403 37.37 -14.44 -16.45
N GLN A 404 36.91 -13.27 -16.03
CA GLN A 404 35.59 -13.06 -15.41
C GLN A 404 34.82 -12.03 -16.23
N VAL A 405 33.49 -12.13 -16.26
CA VAL A 405 32.60 -11.14 -16.87
C VAL A 405 31.56 -10.66 -15.87
N GLN A 406 31.25 -9.36 -15.91
CA GLN A 406 30.05 -8.80 -15.28
C GLN A 406 29.43 -7.77 -16.23
N GLN A 407 28.10 -7.72 -16.26
CA GLN A 407 27.35 -6.68 -16.94
C GLN A 407 26.91 -5.63 -15.92
N LEU A 408 26.96 -4.36 -16.31
CA LEU A 408 26.42 -3.29 -15.48
C LEU A 408 24.89 -3.25 -15.59
N MET A 409 24.22 -3.55 -14.48
CA MET A 409 22.77 -3.68 -14.37
C MET A 409 22.19 -2.81 -13.25
N THR A 410 20.91 -2.48 -13.35
CA THR A 410 20.12 -1.89 -12.25
C THR A 410 18.93 -2.79 -11.91
N GLY A 411 18.35 -2.61 -10.72
CA GLY A 411 17.10 -3.26 -10.36
C GLY A 411 17.19 -4.78 -10.15
N THR A 412 18.40 -5.34 -10.09
CA THR A 412 18.65 -6.74 -9.68
C THR A 412 18.70 -6.82 -8.15
N GLY A 413 17.96 -7.74 -7.56
CA GLY A 413 17.73 -7.80 -6.11
C GLY A 413 16.40 -7.16 -5.69
N LEU A 414 15.50 -7.98 -5.17
CA LEU A 414 14.17 -7.52 -4.75
C LEU A 414 14.27 -6.46 -3.64
N GLY A 415 13.53 -5.35 -3.79
CA GLY A 415 13.45 -4.28 -2.78
C GLY A 415 14.46 -3.13 -2.92
N GLY A 416 15.38 -3.18 -3.89
CA GLY A 416 16.19 -2.02 -4.29
C GLY A 416 17.51 -2.37 -4.98
N ASN A 417 18.17 -1.38 -5.58
CA ASN A 417 19.39 -1.60 -6.37
C ASN A 417 20.68 -1.74 -5.53
N SER A 418 21.59 -2.59 -6.00
CA SER A 418 23.02 -2.59 -5.66
C SER A 418 23.76 -1.40 -6.29
N ASP A 419 24.98 -1.13 -5.81
CA ASP A 419 25.86 -0.12 -6.41
C ASP A 419 26.19 -0.45 -7.88
N LEU A 420 26.46 0.58 -8.66
CA LEU A 420 26.81 0.48 -10.08
C LEU A 420 28.34 0.39 -10.30
N GLU A 421 29.09 0.09 -9.26
CA GLU A 421 30.51 -0.27 -9.35
C GLU A 421 30.63 -1.80 -9.41
N LEU A 422 31.29 -2.30 -10.47
CA LEU A 422 31.53 -3.72 -10.66
C LEU A 422 32.75 -4.16 -9.86
N HIS A 423 32.63 -5.28 -9.17
CA HIS A 423 33.65 -5.78 -8.25
C HIS A 423 34.14 -7.16 -8.66
N PHE A 424 35.44 -7.29 -8.88
CA PHE A 424 36.07 -8.55 -9.31
C PHE A 424 37.08 -9.01 -8.27
N GLY A 425 36.86 -10.17 -7.65
CA GLY A 425 37.89 -10.86 -6.90
C GLY A 425 38.91 -11.52 -7.82
N LEU A 426 40.16 -11.56 -7.40
CA LEU A 426 41.30 -12.04 -8.19
C LEU A 426 42.07 -13.12 -7.42
N GLY A 427 41.66 -13.48 -6.22
CA GLY A 427 42.35 -14.45 -5.36
C GLY A 427 43.81 -14.04 -5.13
N ALA A 428 44.76 -14.90 -5.48
CA ALA A 428 46.18 -14.56 -5.37
C ALA A 428 46.76 -13.86 -6.61
N ALA A 429 45.98 -13.76 -7.69
CA ALA A 429 46.42 -13.24 -8.98
C ALA A 429 46.40 -11.71 -9.05
N ASN A 430 47.08 -11.15 -10.04
CA ASN A 430 46.98 -9.73 -10.36
C ASN A 430 46.09 -9.52 -11.58
N VAL A 431 45.57 -8.31 -11.74
CA VAL A 431 44.95 -7.90 -13.00
C VAL A 431 46.03 -7.81 -14.08
N ASP A 432 45.80 -8.49 -15.22
CA ASP A 432 46.62 -8.36 -16.43
C ASP A 432 46.01 -7.28 -17.34
N SER A 433 44.75 -7.47 -17.70
CA SER A 433 44.01 -6.56 -18.56
C SER A 433 42.51 -6.55 -18.25
N LEU A 434 41.86 -5.50 -18.73
CA LEU A 434 40.42 -5.30 -18.67
C LEU A 434 39.92 -4.94 -20.07
N ARG A 435 38.79 -5.51 -20.49
CA ARG A 435 38.10 -5.17 -21.74
C ARG A 435 36.65 -4.80 -21.40
N ILE A 436 36.21 -3.62 -21.85
CA ILE A 436 34.81 -3.20 -21.77
C ILE A 436 34.22 -3.35 -23.17
N VAL A 437 33.09 -4.04 -23.28
CA VAL A 437 32.18 -3.97 -24.42
C VAL A 437 31.08 -2.99 -24.02
N TRP A 438 31.03 -1.86 -24.71
CA TRP A 438 30.03 -0.82 -24.47
C TRP A 438 28.70 -1.15 -25.14
N PRO A 439 27.58 -0.53 -24.73
CA PRO A 439 26.26 -0.78 -25.33
C PRO A 439 26.20 -0.59 -26.85
N ASP A 440 27.04 0.28 -27.44
CA ASP A 440 27.12 0.43 -28.91
C ASP A 440 27.98 -0.63 -29.62
N GLY A 441 28.39 -1.69 -28.89
CA GLY A 441 29.31 -2.73 -29.35
C GLY A 441 30.78 -2.30 -29.46
N THR A 442 31.13 -1.05 -29.14
CA THR A 442 32.54 -0.61 -29.15
C THR A 442 33.31 -1.33 -28.04
N GLU A 443 34.52 -1.77 -28.35
CA GLU A 443 35.42 -2.37 -27.36
C GLU A 443 36.51 -1.40 -26.90
N GLN A 444 36.77 -1.38 -25.59
CA GLN A 444 37.85 -0.64 -24.97
C GLN A 444 38.70 -1.57 -24.09
N THR A 445 39.95 -1.78 -24.48
CA THR A 445 40.93 -2.56 -23.69
C THR A 445 41.86 -1.65 -22.91
N VAL A 446 42.08 -2.00 -21.65
CA VAL A 446 42.96 -1.31 -20.72
C VAL A 446 43.97 -2.30 -20.13
N ALA A 447 45.24 -1.92 -20.15
CA ALA A 447 46.34 -2.70 -19.59
C ALA A 447 47.13 -1.88 -18.57
N GLY A 448 47.96 -2.53 -17.76
CA GLY A 448 48.79 -1.85 -16.75
C GLY A 448 47.99 -1.32 -15.56
N LEU A 449 46.84 -1.95 -15.28
CA LEU A 449 46.05 -1.71 -14.10
C LEU A 449 46.79 -2.20 -12.85
N LYS A 450 46.46 -1.63 -11.70
CA LYS A 450 46.92 -2.10 -10.40
C LYS A 450 45.83 -2.97 -9.79
N THR A 451 46.25 -4.06 -9.20
CA THR A 451 45.45 -4.87 -8.29
C THR A 451 45.19 -4.10 -7.00
N ASN A 452 44.06 -4.39 -6.33
CA ASN A 452 43.58 -3.76 -5.10
C ASN A 452 43.38 -2.25 -5.27
N ALA A 453 42.65 -1.91 -6.32
CA ALA A 453 42.41 -0.52 -6.70
C ALA A 453 41.06 -0.35 -7.39
N ARG A 454 40.51 0.85 -7.22
CA ARG A 454 39.29 1.32 -7.87
C ARG A 454 39.59 2.22 -9.06
N TYR A 455 38.87 2.01 -10.15
CA TYR A 455 38.99 2.76 -11.39
C TYR A 455 37.64 3.29 -11.86
N SER A 456 37.61 4.57 -12.26
CA SER A 456 36.56 5.09 -13.12
C SER A 456 37.06 5.09 -14.57
N LEU A 457 36.25 4.54 -15.47
CA LEU A 457 36.58 4.35 -16.87
C LEU A 457 35.50 5.00 -17.74
N ALA A 458 35.81 6.15 -18.33
CA ALA A 458 34.90 6.84 -19.24
C ALA A 458 35.05 6.32 -20.69
N TYR A 459 33.93 6.26 -21.40
CA TYR A 459 33.87 5.86 -22.81
C TYR A 459 34.84 6.67 -23.68
N GLY A 460 35.75 5.99 -24.37
CA GLY A 460 36.71 6.60 -25.29
C GLY A 460 37.87 7.35 -24.61
N GLU A 461 37.95 7.34 -23.27
CA GLU A 461 39.01 7.99 -22.51
C GLU A 461 39.97 6.99 -21.84
N THR A 462 41.13 7.47 -21.41
CA THR A 462 42.07 6.67 -20.62
C THR A 462 41.58 6.50 -19.17
N PRO A 463 41.82 5.35 -18.52
CA PRO A 463 41.39 5.07 -17.14
C PRO A 463 41.94 6.07 -16.11
N LEU A 464 41.10 6.42 -15.12
CA LEU A 464 41.48 7.25 -13.98
C LEU A 464 41.56 6.39 -12.70
N LEU A 465 42.74 6.35 -12.07
CA LEU A 465 42.96 5.68 -10.78
C LEU A 465 42.40 6.55 -9.64
N LEU A 466 41.50 5.99 -8.83
CA LEU A 466 40.84 6.73 -7.74
C LEU A 466 41.61 6.65 -6.40
N ASP A 467 42.32 5.54 -6.13
CA ASP A 467 42.96 5.28 -4.81
C ASP A 467 44.44 5.73 -4.68
N GLY A 468 44.95 6.49 -5.65
CA GLY A 468 46.30 7.06 -5.60
C GLY A 468 46.32 8.45 -4.96
N ARG A 469 46.80 8.58 -3.70
CA ARG A 469 47.00 9.87 -3.00
C ARG A 469 47.57 11.01 -3.88
N LEU A 470 46.69 11.81 -4.50
CA LEU A 470 46.70 13.27 -4.71
C LEU A 470 45.59 13.67 -5.72
N ALA A 471 44.32 13.48 -5.38
CA ALA A 471 43.26 14.33 -5.94
C ALA A 471 43.09 15.54 -5.01
N VAL A 472 43.80 16.63 -5.32
CA VAL A 472 43.36 17.94 -4.81
C VAL A 472 42.05 18.23 -5.53
N HIS A 473 40.92 18.09 -4.83
CA HIS A 473 39.67 18.71 -5.28
C HIS A 473 39.92 20.21 -5.41
N LEU A 474 40.06 20.69 -6.64
CA LEU A 474 39.88 22.10 -6.95
C LEU A 474 38.38 22.32 -7.13
N PRO A 475 37.76 23.29 -6.43
CA PRO A 475 36.34 23.58 -6.59
C PRO A 475 36.00 24.01 -8.03
N HIS A 476 34.83 23.57 -8.51
CA HIS A 476 34.37 23.57 -9.91
C HIS A 476 34.18 24.93 -10.61
N TRP A 477 34.65 26.05 -10.05
CA TRP A 477 34.71 27.34 -10.77
C TRP A 477 36.00 27.54 -11.59
N TRP A 478 36.90 26.54 -11.60
CA TRP A 478 38.23 26.66 -12.19
C TRP A 478 38.35 26.51 -13.72
N PRO A 479 37.47 25.81 -14.47
CA PRO A 479 37.61 25.74 -15.93
C PRO A 479 37.13 27.00 -16.68
N TRP A 480 36.33 27.88 -16.06
CA TRP A 480 35.73 29.04 -16.74
C TRP A 480 36.50 30.36 -16.58
N ALA A 481 37.57 30.38 -15.77
CA ALA A 481 38.37 31.58 -15.51
C ALA A 481 39.52 31.83 -16.52
N LEU A 482 39.80 30.89 -17.43
CA LEU A 482 40.89 30.99 -18.41
C LEU A 482 40.48 31.45 -19.81
N ALA A 483 39.18 31.63 -20.06
CA ALA A 483 38.68 32.20 -21.33
C ALA A 483 38.53 33.74 -21.30
N SER A 484 38.72 34.39 -20.14
CA SER A 484 38.30 35.80 -19.94
C SER A 484 39.39 36.77 -19.48
N LEU A 485 40.65 36.33 -19.32
CA LEU A 485 41.73 37.22 -18.89
C LEU A 485 42.89 37.17 -19.88
N GLY A 486 42.85 38.13 -20.80
CA GLY A 486 43.98 38.49 -21.64
C GLY A 486 45.24 38.76 -20.82
N VAL A 487 46.35 38.37 -21.41
CA VAL A 487 47.73 38.53 -20.92
C VAL A 487 47.95 39.93 -20.32
N GLY A 488 48.16 40.00 -19.02
CA GLY A 488 48.66 41.21 -18.36
C GLY A 488 48.40 41.20 -16.86
N VAL A 489 49.46 41.28 -16.07
CA VAL A 489 49.47 41.40 -14.60
C VAL A 489 49.37 40.07 -13.84
N LEU A 490 50.29 39.15 -14.13
CA LEU A 490 50.68 38.08 -13.21
C LEU A 490 52.15 38.27 -12.80
N ALA A 491 52.37 39.21 -11.88
CA ALA A 491 53.60 39.30 -11.09
C ALA A 491 53.31 40.21 -9.90
N THR A 492 53.73 39.78 -8.70
CA THR A 492 53.61 40.49 -7.41
C THR A 492 52.37 40.15 -6.57
N PHE A 493 52.18 38.89 -6.16
CA PHE A 493 51.57 38.58 -4.85
C PHE A 493 51.82 37.11 -4.44
N LEU A 494 53.09 36.69 -4.47
CA LEU A 494 53.57 35.51 -3.74
C LEU A 494 54.77 35.96 -2.93
N ILE A 495 54.59 36.10 -1.61
CA ILE A 495 55.57 36.01 -0.50
C ILE A 495 54.90 36.60 0.76
N VAL A 496 55.02 35.89 1.91
CA VAL A 496 54.51 36.18 3.28
C VAL A 496 53.05 35.70 3.49
N VAL A 497 52.70 34.66 4.28
CA VAL A 497 53.06 34.34 5.68
C VAL A 497 52.99 32.83 5.93
N SER A 498 54.12 32.24 6.32
CA SER A 498 54.17 31.13 7.26
C SER A 498 54.29 31.69 8.70
N ARG A 499 53.58 31.10 9.66
CA ARG A 499 53.65 31.28 11.13
C ARG A 499 52.95 32.52 11.74
N GLY A 500 52.18 32.26 12.79
CA GLY A 500 52.04 33.16 13.96
C GLY A 500 50.62 33.62 14.30
N ARG A 501 50.21 33.33 15.54
CA ARG A 501 48.97 33.75 16.23
C ARG A 501 48.75 35.29 16.27
N ILE A 502 47.48 35.72 16.36
CA ILE A 502 46.85 36.55 17.44
C ILE A 502 45.69 37.45 16.93
N SER A 503 44.55 37.36 17.66
CA SER A 503 43.48 38.34 17.98
C SER A 503 42.45 38.86 16.96
N ARG A 504 41.18 38.64 17.38
CA ARG A 504 39.90 39.40 17.28
C ARG A 504 39.59 40.29 16.04
N PRO A 505 38.37 40.16 15.46
CA PRO A 505 38.02 40.86 14.23
C PRO A 505 37.50 42.29 14.50
N ALA A 506 37.91 43.22 13.63
CA ALA A 506 37.24 44.49 13.41
C ALA A 506 36.26 44.35 12.23
N ARG A 507 35.03 44.84 12.41
CA ARG A 507 33.95 44.85 11.41
C ARG A 507 34.34 45.64 10.15
N PRO A 508 34.04 45.17 8.93
CA PRO A 508 33.90 46.04 7.77
C PRO A 508 32.43 46.39 7.52
N ARG A 509 32.20 47.68 7.21
CA ARG A 509 30.93 48.27 6.77
C ARG A 509 30.65 47.89 5.31
N LEU A 510 29.45 47.37 5.04
CA LEU A 510 28.90 47.21 3.70
C LEU A 510 28.35 48.55 3.15
N ARG A 511 28.45 48.75 1.83
CA ARG A 511 27.95 49.92 1.09
C ARG A 511 26.44 49.80 0.77
N PRO A 512 25.69 50.92 0.64
CA PRO A 512 24.24 50.92 0.54
C PRO A 512 23.78 50.75 -0.92
N ALA A 513 23.56 49.52 -1.35
CA ALA A 513 22.77 49.24 -2.56
C ALA A 513 22.18 47.81 -2.62
N GLN A 514 22.57 46.90 -1.71
CA GLN A 514 22.07 45.51 -1.69
C GLN A 514 21.24 45.17 -0.43
N ALA A 515 20.95 46.15 0.42
CA ALA A 515 20.11 45.96 1.61
C ALA A 515 18.60 46.10 1.34
N GLY A 516 18.20 46.55 0.14
CA GLY A 516 16.79 46.85 -0.19
C GLY A 516 15.95 45.64 -0.61
N VAL A 517 16.55 44.63 -1.25
CA VAL A 517 15.81 43.48 -1.80
C VAL A 517 15.66 42.36 -0.75
N VAL A 518 16.67 42.16 0.10
CA VAL A 518 16.64 41.16 1.18
C VAL A 518 15.66 41.56 2.30
N LEU A 519 15.48 42.87 2.57
CA LEU A 519 14.47 43.34 3.53
C LEU A 519 13.03 43.31 2.98
N ALA A 520 12.83 43.37 1.66
CA ALA A 520 11.50 43.35 1.05
C ALA A 520 10.91 41.93 0.99
N VAL A 521 11.73 40.91 0.73
CA VAL A 521 11.30 39.50 0.70
C VAL A 521 11.08 38.94 2.11
N LEU A 522 11.93 39.32 3.08
CA LEU A 522 11.70 38.97 4.49
C LEU A 522 10.51 39.73 5.10
N ALA A 523 10.21 40.95 4.64
CA ALA A 523 9.01 41.67 5.05
C ALA A 523 7.73 41.08 4.43
N ALA A 524 7.76 40.59 3.19
CA ALA A 524 6.60 39.95 2.55
C ALA A 524 6.28 38.58 3.16
N GLY A 525 7.30 37.77 3.47
CA GLY A 525 7.13 36.50 4.19
C GLY A 525 6.66 36.70 5.64
N ALA A 526 7.17 37.72 6.34
CA ALA A 526 6.69 38.08 7.68
C ALA A 526 5.27 38.68 7.66
N LEU A 527 4.89 39.42 6.61
CA LEU A 527 3.51 39.94 6.44
C LEU A 527 2.50 38.85 6.08
N LEU A 528 2.90 37.79 5.37
CA LEU A 528 2.06 36.61 5.10
C LEU A 528 1.95 35.68 6.33
N TRP A 529 3.00 35.61 7.15
CA TRP A 529 2.99 34.89 8.43
C TRP A 529 2.18 35.65 9.50
N LEU A 530 2.31 36.99 9.58
CA LEU A 530 1.48 37.86 10.43
C LEU A 530 0.03 38.02 9.92
N ALA A 531 -0.24 37.80 8.63
CA ALA A 531 -1.61 37.78 8.08
C ALA A 531 -2.39 36.52 8.50
N ARG A 532 -1.68 35.41 8.77
CA ARG A 532 -2.30 34.14 9.21
C ARG A 532 -2.78 34.22 10.67
N ASP A 533 -2.04 34.90 11.53
CA ASP A 533 -2.43 35.13 12.94
C ASP A 533 -3.39 36.31 13.12
N THR A 534 -3.39 37.31 12.23
CA THR A 534 -4.32 38.45 12.36
C THR A 534 -5.76 38.14 11.90
N LEU A 535 -6.00 37.07 11.14
CA LEU A 535 -7.35 36.57 10.87
C LEU A 535 -7.92 35.80 12.07
N ALA A 536 -7.09 34.98 12.73
CA ALA A 536 -7.44 34.26 13.94
C ALA A 536 -7.70 35.21 15.12
N GLU A 537 -6.90 36.27 15.28
CA GLU A 537 -7.13 37.29 16.33
C GLU A 537 -8.31 38.23 16.01
N ARG A 538 -8.59 38.53 14.73
CA ARG A 538 -9.80 39.31 14.35
C ARG A 538 -11.10 38.52 14.50
N LEU A 539 -11.06 37.19 14.36
CA LEU A 539 -12.22 36.31 14.55
C LEU A 539 -12.39 35.84 16.01
N ALA A 540 -11.33 35.78 16.80
CA ALA A 540 -11.43 35.52 18.25
C ALA A 540 -12.25 36.60 19.00
N GLY A 541 -12.46 37.77 18.39
CA GLY A 541 -13.38 38.81 18.88
C GLY A 541 -14.87 38.63 18.50
N SER A 542 -15.26 37.55 17.83
CA SER A 542 -16.60 37.41 17.19
C SER A 542 -17.61 36.49 17.92
N GLY A 543 -17.31 36.03 19.14
CA GLY A 543 -18.21 35.19 19.92
C GLY A 543 -18.12 33.69 19.59
N SER A 544 -19.09 32.91 20.09
CA SER A 544 -19.14 31.45 19.95
C SER A 544 -19.23 30.98 18.48
N ASP A 545 -19.90 31.74 17.61
CA ASP A 545 -20.05 31.43 16.17
C ASP A 545 -18.72 31.42 15.43
N GLY A 546 -17.88 32.44 15.63
CA GLY A 546 -16.57 32.48 14.99
C GLY A 546 -15.64 31.36 15.45
N ARG A 547 -15.73 30.95 16.73
CA ARG A 547 -14.98 29.80 17.26
C ARG A 547 -15.45 28.50 16.60
N LEU A 548 -16.76 28.29 16.46
CA LEU A 548 -17.31 27.09 15.82
C LEU A 548 -16.95 27.05 14.33
N SER A 549 -17.15 28.14 13.58
CA SER A 549 -16.78 28.20 12.15
C SER A 549 -15.30 27.89 11.90
N LEU A 550 -14.40 28.34 12.78
CA LEU A 550 -12.98 28.01 12.67
C LEU A 550 -12.70 26.52 12.90
N LEU A 551 -13.38 25.89 13.86
CA LEU A 551 -13.24 24.45 14.12
C LEU A 551 -13.76 23.63 12.92
N LEU A 552 -14.91 23.99 12.35
CA LEU A 552 -15.47 23.29 11.19
C LEU A 552 -14.59 23.43 9.95
N ALA A 553 -14.05 24.63 9.69
CA ALA A 553 -13.10 24.83 8.61
C ALA A 553 -11.82 23.99 8.78
N LYS A 554 -11.35 23.81 10.02
CA LYS A 554 -10.20 22.93 10.32
C LYS A 554 -10.53 21.45 10.14
N SER A 555 -11.76 21.06 10.45
CA SER A 555 -12.23 19.67 10.37
C SER A 555 -12.82 19.30 8.99
N GLY A 556 -12.81 20.22 8.01
CA GLY A 556 -13.31 19.96 6.66
C GLY A 556 -14.83 19.71 6.59
N VAL A 557 -15.59 20.11 7.61
CA VAL A 557 -17.04 19.84 7.67
C VAL A 557 -17.80 20.85 6.81
N THR A 558 -18.62 20.32 5.92
CA THR A 558 -19.48 21.06 5.00
C THR A 558 -20.88 20.45 4.99
N GLN A 559 -21.75 20.89 4.07
CA GLN A 559 -23.06 20.26 3.89
C GLN A 559 -22.90 18.87 3.27
N LEU A 560 -23.69 17.90 3.75
CA LEU A 560 -23.73 16.56 3.18
C LEU A 560 -24.21 16.60 1.73
N ASP A 561 -23.61 15.82 0.84
CA ASP A 561 -24.16 15.59 -0.50
C ASP A 561 -25.12 14.38 -0.47
N PRO A 562 -26.41 14.56 -0.78
CA PRO A 562 -27.37 13.45 -0.82
C PRO A 562 -27.19 12.55 -2.05
N GLY A 563 -26.43 12.97 -3.06
CA GLY A 563 -26.37 12.28 -4.34
C GLY A 563 -27.63 12.46 -5.20
N PRO A 564 -27.69 11.84 -6.38
CA PRO A 564 -28.84 11.93 -7.27
C PRO A 564 -30.06 11.20 -6.68
N ALA A 565 -31.24 11.79 -6.83
CA ALA A 565 -32.50 11.14 -6.47
C ALA A 565 -32.73 9.89 -7.35
N PRO A 566 -33.04 8.71 -6.77
CA PRO A 566 -33.31 7.51 -7.56
C PRO A 566 -34.60 7.60 -8.40
N ASP A 567 -34.68 6.79 -9.45
CA ASP A 567 -35.88 6.71 -10.29
C ASP A 567 -37.09 6.18 -9.50
N LEU A 568 -38.26 6.82 -9.68
CA LEU A 568 -39.45 6.52 -8.90
C LEU A 568 -39.99 5.10 -9.12
N ALA A 569 -39.86 4.54 -10.33
CA ALA A 569 -40.30 3.17 -10.58
C ALA A 569 -39.39 2.16 -9.87
N VAL A 570 -38.08 2.42 -9.85
CA VAL A 570 -37.10 1.63 -9.09
C VAL A 570 -37.37 1.74 -7.58
N VAL A 571 -37.65 2.94 -7.07
CA VAL A 571 -38.02 3.16 -5.65
C VAL A 571 -39.27 2.37 -5.26
N ARG A 572 -40.31 2.35 -6.10
CA ARG A 572 -41.54 1.59 -5.83
C ARG A 572 -41.32 0.08 -5.79
N LEU A 573 -40.46 -0.44 -6.66
CA LEU A 573 -40.04 -1.83 -6.60
C LEU A 573 -39.29 -2.10 -5.27
N GLY A 574 -38.37 -1.22 -4.89
CA GLY A 574 -37.64 -1.30 -3.63
C GLY A 574 -38.52 -1.28 -2.39
N GLU A 575 -39.48 -0.35 -2.33
CA GLU A 575 -40.47 -0.26 -1.26
C GLU A 575 -41.24 -1.58 -1.12
N ALA A 576 -41.74 -2.10 -2.25
CA ALA A 576 -42.45 -3.38 -2.26
C ALA A 576 -41.57 -4.55 -1.80
N LEU A 577 -40.27 -4.57 -2.11
CA LEU A 577 -39.35 -5.62 -1.67
C LEU A 577 -38.99 -5.48 -0.18
N PHE A 578 -38.79 -4.26 0.30
CA PHE A 578 -38.34 -3.97 1.67
C PHE A 578 -39.33 -4.44 2.73
N PHE A 579 -40.63 -4.31 2.46
CA PHE A 579 -41.70 -4.70 3.38
C PHE A 579 -42.26 -6.11 3.16
N ASP A 580 -41.88 -6.80 2.08
CA ASP A 580 -42.47 -8.09 1.74
C ASP A 580 -41.66 -9.24 2.31
N LYS A 581 -42.32 -10.06 3.14
CA LYS A 581 -41.73 -11.25 3.76
C LYS A 581 -41.39 -12.33 2.73
N ILE A 582 -41.77 -12.18 1.47
CA ILE A 582 -41.42 -13.10 0.38
C ILE A 582 -39.91 -13.28 0.19
N LEU A 583 -39.09 -12.30 0.59
CA LEU A 583 -37.63 -12.42 0.56
C LEU A 583 -37.08 -13.34 1.66
N GLY A 584 -37.80 -13.50 2.77
CA GLY A 584 -37.47 -14.47 3.82
C GLY A 584 -37.74 -15.90 3.36
N GLY A 585 -36.83 -16.84 3.64
CA GLY A 585 -36.99 -18.24 3.23
C GLY A 585 -38.21 -18.92 3.86
N ASN A 586 -38.44 -18.67 5.16
CA ASN A 586 -39.66 -19.12 5.86
C ASN A 586 -40.86 -18.17 5.71
N ARG A 587 -40.72 -17.08 4.94
CA ARG A 587 -41.79 -16.10 4.62
C ARG A 587 -42.43 -15.42 5.83
N ASP A 588 -41.65 -15.23 6.89
CA ASP A 588 -42.07 -14.66 8.17
C ASP A 588 -41.32 -13.39 8.56
N ILE A 589 -40.32 -12.98 7.78
CA ILE A 589 -39.48 -11.81 8.03
C ILE A 589 -39.16 -11.07 6.73
N SER A 590 -39.06 -9.74 6.83
CA SER A 590 -38.67 -8.80 5.75
C SER A 590 -37.56 -7.87 6.23
N CYS A 591 -36.99 -7.05 5.35
CA CYS A 591 -36.04 -6.01 5.74
C CYS A 591 -36.66 -5.05 6.79
N ALA A 592 -37.92 -4.65 6.57
CA ALA A 592 -38.69 -3.79 7.46
C ALA A 592 -38.95 -4.39 8.84
N THR A 593 -38.73 -5.68 9.04
CA THR A 593 -38.92 -6.31 10.35
C THR A 593 -37.81 -5.92 11.33
N CYS A 594 -36.56 -5.82 10.86
CA CYS A 594 -35.41 -5.40 11.66
C CYS A 594 -35.03 -3.92 11.44
N HIS A 595 -35.53 -3.30 10.37
CA HIS A 595 -35.30 -1.90 10.02
C HIS A 595 -36.62 -1.14 9.90
N HIS A 596 -37.50 -1.29 10.90
CA HIS A 596 -38.87 -0.78 10.82
C HIS A 596 -38.89 0.76 10.93
N PRO A 597 -39.70 1.48 10.14
CA PRO A 597 -39.81 2.94 10.22
C PRO A 597 -40.21 3.46 11.62
N GLN A 598 -40.99 2.69 12.39
CA GLN A 598 -41.35 3.03 13.77
C GLN A 598 -40.14 3.17 14.71
N PHE A 599 -39.02 2.53 14.39
CA PHE A 599 -37.78 2.55 15.18
C PHE A 599 -36.64 3.19 14.38
N ALA A 600 -36.97 4.21 13.56
CA ALA A 600 -35.99 5.00 12.83
C ALA A 600 -35.07 4.19 11.91
N GLY A 601 -35.58 3.08 11.36
CA GLY A 601 -34.79 2.18 10.50
C GLY A 601 -33.86 1.23 11.27
N GLY A 602 -33.92 1.18 12.61
CA GLY A 602 -33.34 0.10 13.42
C GLY A 602 -34.40 -0.88 13.94
N ASP A 603 -34.00 -1.75 14.87
CA ASP A 603 -34.88 -2.77 15.49
C ASP A 603 -35.33 -2.35 16.90
N GLY A 604 -34.73 -1.32 17.52
CA GLY A 604 -35.07 -0.94 18.92
C GLY A 604 -34.74 -2.02 19.97
N LEU A 605 -33.97 -3.04 19.58
CA LEU A 605 -33.49 -4.13 20.43
C LEU A 605 -31.96 -4.09 20.55
N PRO A 606 -31.37 -4.53 21.68
CA PRO A 606 -29.93 -4.67 21.77
C PRO A 606 -29.35 -5.61 20.71
N LEU A 607 -29.96 -6.79 20.56
CA LEU A 607 -29.63 -7.78 19.54
C LEU A 607 -30.89 -8.16 18.78
N SER A 608 -30.80 -8.21 17.46
CA SER A 608 -31.94 -8.50 16.60
C SER A 608 -32.39 -9.96 16.70
N LEU A 609 -33.67 -10.17 16.37
CA LEU A 609 -34.30 -11.49 16.28
C LEU A 609 -34.74 -11.72 14.83
N GLY A 610 -34.05 -12.61 14.12
CA GLY A 610 -34.36 -12.90 12.72
C GLY A 610 -35.64 -13.72 12.52
N THR A 611 -35.68 -14.50 11.44
CA THR A 611 -36.75 -15.45 11.16
C THR A 611 -37.02 -16.31 12.40
N GLY A 612 -38.28 -16.62 12.69
CA GLY A 612 -38.68 -17.27 13.94
C GLY A 612 -39.31 -16.32 14.94
N GLY A 613 -38.90 -15.06 14.95
CA GLY A 613 -39.42 -14.06 15.88
C GLY A 613 -40.87 -13.67 15.61
N HIS A 614 -41.53 -13.17 16.66
CA HIS A 614 -42.91 -12.66 16.60
C HIS A 614 -43.01 -11.26 17.21
N GLY A 615 -43.67 -10.32 16.52
CA GLY A 615 -43.82 -8.92 16.93
C GLY A 615 -42.67 -8.02 16.46
N LEU A 616 -42.71 -6.73 16.76
CA LEU A 616 -41.67 -5.76 16.34
C LEU A 616 -41.00 -5.07 17.52
N GLY A 617 -39.73 -4.72 17.34
CA GLY A 617 -38.88 -4.05 18.31
C GLY A 617 -38.99 -4.57 19.74
N PRO A 618 -39.21 -3.73 20.77
CA PRO A 618 -39.27 -4.19 22.16
C PRO A 618 -40.36 -5.24 22.47
N ALA A 619 -41.38 -5.38 21.60
CA ALA A 619 -42.41 -6.40 21.73
C ALA A 619 -42.04 -7.71 21.00
N ARG A 620 -40.94 -7.73 20.25
CA ARG A 620 -40.48 -8.88 19.49
C ARG A 620 -39.92 -9.94 20.44
N THR A 621 -40.41 -11.18 20.27
CA THR A 621 -40.03 -12.33 21.11
C THR A 621 -39.43 -13.45 20.24
N PRO A 622 -38.45 -14.22 20.76
CA PRO A 622 -37.87 -15.34 20.03
C PRO A 622 -38.88 -16.47 19.85
N GLY A 623 -38.87 -17.09 18.67
CA GLY A 623 -39.55 -18.36 18.42
C GLY A 623 -38.78 -19.56 18.97
N GLU A 624 -39.43 -20.73 18.98
CA GLU A 624 -38.83 -21.98 19.46
C GLU A 624 -37.56 -22.33 18.66
N GLY A 625 -36.44 -22.59 19.35
CA GLY A 625 -35.18 -23.02 18.75
C GLY A 625 -34.33 -21.92 18.10
N ARG A 626 -34.68 -20.63 18.24
CA ARG A 626 -33.93 -19.52 17.64
C ARG A 626 -32.89 -18.89 18.56
N ILE A 627 -31.82 -18.41 17.93
CA ILE A 627 -30.72 -17.66 18.56
C ILE A 627 -30.84 -16.16 18.25
N LEU A 628 -30.22 -15.34 19.11
CA LEU A 628 -30.07 -13.91 18.90
C LEU A 628 -29.09 -13.65 17.75
N ILE A 629 -29.37 -12.66 16.91
CA ILE A 629 -28.38 -12.18 15.94
C ILE A 629 -27.26 -11.49 16.72
N PRO A 630 -25.97 -11.65 16.36
CA PRO A 630 -24.85 -11.24 17.21
C PRO A 630 -24.70 -9.72 17.42
N ARG A 631 -25.45 -8.89 16.68
CA ARG A 631 -25.31 -7.44 16.67
C ARG A 631 -26.67 -6.72 16.65
N ASN A 632 -26.64 -5.47 17.09
CA ASN A 632 -27.71 -4.49 16.91
C ASN A 632 -27.88 -4.15 15.43
N ALA A 633 -29.12 -4.05 14.95
CA ALA A 633 -29.42 -3.56 13.61
C ALA A 633 -29.17 -2.04 13.52
N PRO A 634 -28.24 -1.56 12.68
CA PRO A 634 -27.98 -0.14 12.53
C PRO A 634 -29.14 0.57 11.81
N ASP A 635 -29.24 1.88 11.99
CA ASP A 635 -30.17 2.73 11.25
C ASP A 635 -29.81 2.85 9.76
N LEU A 636 -30.76 3.32 8.96
CA LEU A 636 -30.65 3.47 7.51
C LEU A 636 -30.45 4.92 7.04
N PHE A 637 -30.14 5.85 7.96
CA PHE A 637 -30.10 7.27 7.61
C PHE A 637 -28.94 7.63 6.67
N ASN A 638 -29.28 8.37 5.60
CA ASN A 638 -28.32 8.94 4.65
C ASN A 638 -27.32 7.93 4.03
N ARG A 639 -27.67 6.63 3.95
CA ARG A 639 -26.80 5.56 3.41
C ARG A 639 -26.51 5.69 1.91
N GLY A 640 -27.26 6.53 1.21
CA GLY A 640 -27.09 6.86 -0.20
C GLY A 640 -25.99 7.86 -0.53
N SER A 641 -25.45 8.55 0.48
CA SER A 641 -24.39 9.52 0.24
C SER A 641 -23.17 8.83 -0.35
N ALA A 642 -22.55 9.45 -1.35
CA ALA A 642 -21.30 8.96 -1.96
C ALA A 642 -20.14 8.90 -0.96
N GLU A 643 -20.24 9.58 0.19
CA GLU A 643 -19.27 9.49 1.28
C GLU A 643 -19.25 8.11 1.96
N TRP A 644 -20.27 7.26 1.77
CA TRP A 644 -20.30 5.90 2.32
C TRP A 644 -19.39 4.94 1.54
N THR A 645 -18.38 4.42 2.21
CA THR A 645 -17.43 3.45 1.65
C THR A 645 -17.50 2.10 2.35
N THR A 646 -18.18 1.97 3.49
CA THR A 646 -18.22 0.73 4.27
C THR A 646 -19.61 0.43 4.82
N MET A 647 -19.96 -0.85 4.90
CA MET A 647 -21.23 -1.36 5.43
C MET A 647 -20.99 -2.47 6.46
N PHE A 648 -22.02 -2.74 7.27
CA PHE A 648 -21.95 -3.54 8.50
C PHE A 648 -21.05 -2.91 9.59
N TRP A 649 -21.09 -3.51 10.79
CA TRP A 649 -20.29 -3.08 11.94
C TRP A 649 -18.81 -3.47 11.85
N ASP A 650 -18.47 -4.49 11.05
CA ASP A 650 -17.10 -5.00 10.87
C ASP A 650 -16.50 -4.67 9.49
N GLY A 651 -17.21 -3.92 8.65
CA GLY A 651 -16.67 -3.49 7.36
C GLY A 651 -16.55 -4.58 6.32
N ARG A 652 -17.18 -5.73 6.53
CA ARG A 652 -17.07 -6.88 5.62
C ARG A 652 -17.58 -6.58 4.21
N VAL A 653 -18.38 -5.54 4.06
CA VAL A 653 -18.68 -4.92 2.76
C VAL A 653 -18.05 -3.54 2.76
N ASN A 654 -17.09 -3.33 1.88
CA ASN A 654 -16.41 -2.05 1.73
C ASN A 654 -16.08 -1.76 0.27
N ILE A 655 -15.97 -0.48 -0.06
CA ILE A 655 -15.49 0.03 -1.33
C ILE A 655 -14.23 0.81 -1.02
N SER A 656 -13.16 0.53 -1.75
CA SER A 656 -12.00 1.41 -1.79
C SER A 656 -11.74 1.85 -3.23
N ASP A 657 -11.14 3.02 -3.38
CA ASP A 657 -10.73 3.55 -4.68
C ASP A 657 -9.68 2.66 -5.38
N ILE A 658 -9.09 1.72 -4.64
CA ILE A 658 -7.98 0.84 -5.07
C ILE A 658 -8.48 -0.57 -5.42
N TYR A 659 -9.40 -1.14 -4.63
CA TYR A 659 -9.85 -2.55 -4.77
C TYR A 659 -11.29 -2.69 -5.29
N GLY A 660 -11.99 -1.57 -5.51
CA GLY A 660 -13.43 -1.61 -5.78
C GLY A 660 -14.21 -2.19 -4.61
N LEU A 661 -15.31 -2.88 -4.91
CA LEU A 661 -16.21 -3.45 -3.91
C LEU A 661 -15.68 -4.80 -3.35
N SER A 662 -15.24 -4.79 -2.10
CA SER A 662 -14.84 -5.97 -1.31
C SER A 662 -16.01 -6.49 -0.46
N THR A 663 -16.32 -7.79 -0.56
CA THR A 663 -17.43 -8.42 0.19
C THR A 663 -17.10 -9.87 0.62
N PRO A 664 -17.88 -10.49 1.52
CA PRO A 664 -17.62 -11.87 1.99
C PRO A 664 -17.68 -12.95 0.91
N VAL A 665 -18.19 -12.64 -0.28
CA VAL A 665 -18.27 -13.58 -1.41
C VAL A 665 -17.27 -13.26 -2.52
N GLY A 666 -16.36 -12.29 -2.30
CA GLY A 666 -15.39 -11.83 -3.29
C GLY A 666 -16.05 -11.41 -4.60
N ASN A 667 -15.51 -11.91 -5.73
CA ASN A 667 -16.05 -11.75 -7.09
C ASN A 667 -17.36 -12.52 -7.33
N GLY A 668 -17.98 -13.06 -6.28
CA GLY A 668 -19.26 -13.73 -6.33
C GLY A 668 -20.45 -12.79 -6.59
N LEU A 669 -20.24 -11.48 -6.64
CA LEU A 669 -21.29 -10.50 -6.89
C LEU A 669 -21.48 -10.23 -8.40
N PRO A 670 -22.71 -9.94 -8.85
CA PRO A 670 -22.97 -9.49 -10.22
C PRO A 670 -22.22 -8.17 -10.53
N GLU A 671 -21.75 -8.00 -11.76
CA GLU A 671 -20.93 -6.85 -12.20
C GLU A 671 -21.61 -5.47 -12.06
N MET A 672 -22.93 -5.41 -11.83
CA MET A 672 -23.73 -4.18 -11.79
C MET A 672 -23.83 -3.49 -10.42
N LEU A 673 -23.02 -3.88 -9.43
CA LEU A 673 -23.08 -3.22 -8.11
C LEU A 673 -22.31 -1.90 -8.11
N GLN A 674 -23.03 -0.80 -7.89
CA GLN A 674 -22.51 0.56 -7.99
C GLN A 674 -22.09 1.16 -6.63
N THR A 675 -22.61 0.64 -5.51
CA THR A 675 -22.38 1.20 -4.17
C THR A 675 -22.28 0.13 -3.08
N ALA A 676 -21.67 0.49 -1.94
CA ALA A 676 -21.56 -0.41 -0.78
C ALA A 676 -22.95 -0.76 -0.23
N LEU A 677 -23.90 0.17 -0.35
CA LEU A 677 -25.30 -0.04 0.06
C LEU A 677 -25.98 -1.13 -0.77
N GLN A 678 -25.83 -1.06 -2.10
CA GLN A 678 -26.41 -2.06 -3.00
C GLN A 678 -25.83 -3.46 -2.73
N ALA A 679 -24.53 -3.54 -2.45
CA ALA A 679 -23.88 -4.77 -2.09
C ALA A 679 -24.38 -5.33 -0.75
N GLN A 680 -24.52 -4.47 0.26
CA GLN A 680 -25.03 -4.84 1.58
C GLN A 680 -26.41 -5.51 1.48
N ALA A 681 -27.31 -4.97 0.64
CA ALA A 681 -28.68 -5.48 0.48
C ALA A 681 -28.75 -6.94 -0.02
N MET A 682 -27.65 -7.51 -0.51
CA MET A 682 -27.61 -8.90 -1.01
C MET A 682 -27.40 -9.96 0.07
N PHE A 683 -26.90 -9.59 1.26
CA PHE A 683 -26.43 -10.55 2.26
C PHE A 683 -27.49 -11.00 3.28
N PRO A 684 -28.37 -10.14 3.84
CA PRO A 684 -29.34 -10.56 4.86
C PRO A 684 -30.21 -11.75 4.42
N VAL A 685 -30.59 -11.79 3.14
CA VAL A 685 -31.38 -12.87 2.53
C VAL A 685 -30.66 -14.23 2.46
N THR A 686 -29.34 -14.25 2.60
CA THR A 686 -28.52 -15.48 2.61
C THR A 686 -28.21 -16.00 4.02
N SER A 687 -28.37 -15.16 5.04
CA SER A 687 -28.07 -15.46 6.43
C SER A 687 -29.16 -16.31 7.06
N ARG A 688 -28.80 -17.46 7.64
CA ARG A 688 -29.75 -18.41 8.25
C ARG A 688 -30.41 -17.82 9.48
N GLU A 689 -29.64 -17.06 10.24
CA GLU A 689 -30.04 -16.39 11.47
C GLU A 689 -30.92 -15.18 11.20
N GLU A 690 -30.76 -14.52 10.05
CA GLU A 690 -31.53 -13.32 9.66
C GLU A 690 -32.78 -13.69 8.86
N MET A 691 -32.68 -13.87 7.54
CA MET A 691 -33.86 -14.01 6.67
C MET A 691 -34.01 -15.38 6.01
N ARG A 692 -32.90 -16.11 5.81
CA ARG A 692 -32.92 -17.37 5.05
C ARG A 692 -33.65 -18.49 5.79
N GLY A 693 -33.35 -18.70 7.07
CA GLY A 693 -34.04 -19.66 7.93
C GLY A 693 -33.87 -21.16 7.62
N ASP A 694 -34.78 -21.97 8.16
CA ASP A 694 -34.70 -23.44 8.24
C ASP A 694 -35.60 -24.15 7.22
N LEU A 695 -35.36 -25.46 7.02
CA LEU A 695 -35.92 -26.27 5.94
C LEU A 695 -37.45 -26.39 5.94
N GLU A 696 -38.09 -26.59 7.08
CA GLU A 696 -39.54 -26.68 7.18
C GLU A 696 -40.06 -25.84 8.34
N ARG A 697 -41.07 -25.02 8.07
CA ARG A 697 -41.82 -24.31 9.11
C ARG A 697 -43.27 -24.09 8.68
N ASP A 698 -44.20 -24.32 9.61
CA ASP A 698 -45.64 -24.10 9.41
C ASP A 698 -46.22 -24.78 8.15
N GLY A 699 -45.64 -25.92 7.75
CA GLY A 699 -46.05 -26.68 6.57
C GLY A 699 -45.55 -26.13 5.23
N LEU A 700 -44.71 -25.09 5.24
CA LEU A 700 -44.02 -24.55 4.08
C LEU A 700 -42.57 -25.06 4.04
N THR A 701 -42.21 -25.69 2.93
CA THR A 701 -40.82 -26.06 2.64
C THR A 701 -40.06 -24.82 2.18
N ASN A 702 -38.95 -24.51 2.83
CA ASN A 702 -38.04 -23.44 2.48
C ASN A 702 -36.96 -23.96 1.53
N GLU A 703 -37.10 -23.62 0.26
CA GLU A 703 -36.17 -24.01 -0.79
C GLU A 703 -34.75 -23.47 -0.55
N LEU A 704 -34.62 -22.27 0.03
CA LEU A 704 -33.31 -21.65 0.25
C LEU A 704 -32.50 -22.41 1.31
N ALA A 705 -33.15 -23.03 2.28
CA ALA A 705 -32.47 -23.79 3.33
C ALA A 705 -31.74 -25.05 2.81
N THR A 706 -32.14 -25.56 1.63
CA THR A 706 -31.51 -26.72 0.98
C THR A 706 -30.21 -26.42 0.25
N ILE A 707 -29.96 -25.15 -0.06
CA ILE A 707 -28.79 -24.69 -0.83
C ILE A 707 -27.55 -24.67 0.09
N ASP A 708 -26.36 -24.99 -0.40
CA ASP A 708 -25.17 -24.95 0.44
C ASP A 708 -24.81 -23.50 0.85
N ASN A 709 -24.25 -23.31 2.05
CA ASN A 709 -23.85 -21.98 2.54
C ASN A 709 -22.79 -21.30 1.64
N MET A 710 -22.01 -22.08 0.89
CA MET A 710 -21.00 -21.59 -0.05
C MET A 710 -21.58 -21.22 -1.43
N GLU A 711 -22.89 -21.31 -1.64
CA GLU A 711 -23.53 -21.08 -2.95
C GLU A 711 -24.55 -19.92 -2.95
N PRO A 712 -24.17 -18.69 -2.56
CA PRO A 712 -25.09 -17.55 -2.45
C PRO A 712 -25.73 -17.17 -3.80
N LYS A 713 -25.03 -17.36 -4.92
CA LYS A 713 -25.59 -17.16 -6.28
C LYS A 713 -26.82 -18.01 -6.54
N LYS A 714 -26.85 -19.27 -6.06
CA LYS A 714 -28.02 -20.14 -6.21
C LYS A 714 -29.18 -19.66 -5.34
N MET A 715 -28.89 -19.09 -4.17
CA MET A 715 -29.93 -18.51 -3.29
C MET A 715 -30.59 -17.30 -3.95
N TRP A 716 -29.78 -16.39 -4.51
CA TRP A 716 -30.26 -15.23 -5.25
C TRP A 716 -31.06 -15.60 -6.50
N ALA A 717 -30.62 -16.61 -7.26
CA ALA A 717 -31.37 -17.12 -8.40
C ALA A 717 -32.74 -17.71 -7.99
N ALA A 718 -32.78 -18.51 -6.91
CA ALA A 718 -34.02 -19.06 -6.38
C ALA A 718 -34.97 -17.97 -5.86
N LEU A 719 -34.44 -16.91 -5.24
CA LEU A 719 -35.21 -15.74 -4.85
C LEU A 719 -35.81 -15.01 -6.06
N MET A 720 -35.04 -14.83 -7.14
CA MET A 720 -35.56 -14.23 -8.36
C MET A 720 -36.65 -15.08 -9.01
N GLU A 721 -36.48 -16.40 -9.09
CA GLU A 721 -37.54 -17.30 -9.57
C GLU A 721 -38.83 -17.13 -8.76
N ARG A 722 -38.71 -17.06 -7.43
CA ARG A 722 -39.83 -16.82 -6.52
C ARG A 722 -40.51 -15.47 -6.77
N LEU A 723 -39.74 -14.39 -6.92
CA LEU A 723 -40.27 -13.05 -7.18
C LEU A 723 -40.98 -12.99 -8.54
N LEU A 724 -40.38 -13.55 -9.59
CA LEU A 724 -40.93 -13.55 -10.95
C LEU A 724 -42.15 -14.47 -11.11
N ALA A 725 -42.42 -15.36 -10.14
CA ALA A 725 -43.67 -16.13 -10.07
C ALA A 725 -44.87 -15.29 -9.59
N VAL A 726 -44.66 -14.08 -9.04
CA VAL A 726 -45.71 -13.19 -8.56
C VAL A 726 -46.01 -12.12 -9.62
N PRO A 727 -47.22 -12.09 -10.22
CA PRO A 727 -47.54 -11.15 -11.31
C PRO A 727 -47.29 -9.68 -10.96
N GLY A 728 -47.55 -9.27 -9.73
CA GLY A 728 -47.31 -7.90 -9.27
C GLY A 728 -45.83 -7.51 -9.27
N TYR A 729 -44.91 -8.44 -8.98
CA TYR A 729 -43.47 -8.15 -9.07
C TYR A 729 -43.01 -8.07 -10.53
N VAL A 730 -43.52 -8.91 -11.42
CA VAL A 730 -43.20 -8.81 -12.87
C VAL A 730 -43.59 -7.44 -13.43
N GLU A 731 -44.73 -6.88 -13.01
CA GLU A 731 -45.14 -5.52 -13.39
C GLU A 731 -44.19 -4.45 -12.83
N LEU A 732 -43.79 -4.57 -11.56
CA LEU A 732 -42.86 -3.63 -10.93
C LEU A 732 -41.46 -3.68 -11.54
N PHE A 733 -40.93 -4.88 -11.81
CA PHE A 733 -39.62 -5.05 -12.47
C PHE A 733 -39.63 -4.47 -13.90
N ARG A 734 -40.68 -4.70 -14.69
CA ARG A 734 -40.82 -4.11 -16.03
C ARG A 734 -40.93 -2.60 -16.00
N ALA A 735 -41.54 -2.04 -14.96
CA ALA A 735 -41.62 -0.59 -14.79
C ALA A 735 -40.26 0.01 -14.40
N ALA A 736 -39.50 -0.67 -13.53
CA ALA A 736 -38.19 -0.24 -13.07
C ALA A 736 -37.08 -0.42 -14.12
N TYR A 737 -37.15 -1.48 -14.93
CA TYR A 737 -36.15 -1.86 -15.92
C TYR A 737 -36.82 -2.16 -17.28
N PRO A 738 -37.37 -1.14 -17.98
CA PRO A 738 -38.16 -1.34 -19.20
C PRO A 738 -37.35 -1.90 -20.37
N ASP A 739 -36.02 -1.72 -20.35
CA ASP A 739 -35.10 -2.16 -21.40
C ASP A 739 -34.45 -3.52 -21.10
N THR A 740 -34.71 -4.11 -19.93
CA THR A 740 -34.16 -5.42 -19.54
C THR A 740 -35.23 -6.51 -19.69
N PRO A 741 -35.02 -7.54 -20.52
CA PRO A 741 -35.90 -8.70 -20.60
C PRO A 741 -36.08 -9.38 -19.23
N VAL A 742 -37.27 -9.93 -18.97
CA VAL A 742 -37.58 -10.53 -17.65
C VAL A 742 -36.66 -11.71 -17.33
N GLU A 743 -36.24 -12.43 -18.37
CA GLU A 743 -35.33 -13.57 -18.28
C GLU A 743 -33.88 -13.17 -17.94
N GLU A 744 -33.53 -11.90 -18.10
CA GLU A 744 -32.22 -11.32 -17.79
C GLU A 744 -32.18 -10.64 -16.41
N LEU A 745 -33.32 -10.56 -15.71
CA LEU A 745 -33.39 -9.98 -14.37
C LEU A 745 -32.77 -10.92 -13.33
N GLY A 746 -31.63 -10.52 -12.77
CA GLY A 746 -31.03 -11.13 -11.58
C GLY A 746 -31.31 -10.35 -10.29
N PHE A 747 -30.79 -10.88 -9.18
CA PHE A 747 -31.03 -10.33 -7.84
C PHE A 747 -30.33 -8.98 -7.60
N GLU A 748 -29.32 -8.65 -8.40
CA GLU A 748 -28.70 -7.32 -8.44
C GLU A 748 -29.68 -6.20 -8.82
N HIS A 749 -30.71 -6.52 -9.61
CA HIS A 749 -31.80 -5.59 -9.91
C HIS A 749 -32.73 -5.39 -8.70
N ALA A 750 -32.96 -6.45 -7.92
CA ALA A 750 -33.71 -6.37 -6.67
C ALA A 750 -32.91 -5.59 -5.60
N SER A 751 -31.60 -5.83 -5.49
CA SER A 751 -30.73 -5.12 -4.55
C SER A 751 -30.55 -3.64 -4.91
N PHE A 752 -30.46 -3.30 -6.19
CA PHE A 752 -30.50 -1.91 -6.64
C PHE A 752 -31.79 -1.21 -6.26
N ALA A 753 -32.93 -1.88 -6.43
CA ALA A 753 -34.22 -1.34 -6.05
C ALA A 753 -34.34 -1.13 -4.53
N LEU A 754 -33.89 -2.09 -3.72
CA LEU A 754 -33.82 -1.95 -2.26
C LEU A 754 -32.97 -0.73 -1.85
N ALA A 755 -31.76 -0.61 -2.39
CA ALA A 755 -30.90 0.54 -2.14
C ALA A 755 -31.58 1.86 -2.55
N ALA A 756 -32.19 1.92 -3.74
CA ALA A 756 -32.91 3.11 -4.20
C ALA A 756 -34.05 3.51 -3.26
N TYR A 757 -34.81 2.54 -2.72
CA TYR A 757 -35.83 2.82 -1.72
C TYR A 757 -35.21 3.36 -0.43
N GLU A 758 -34.14 2.76 0.08
CA GLU A 758 -33.47 3.25 1.30
C GLU A 758 -32.98 4.69 1.14
N ILE A 759 -32.41 5.02 -0.02
CA ILE A 759 -31.99 6.40 -0.35
C ILE A 759 -33.19 7.34 -0.33
N ALA A 760 -34.28 6.99 -1.00
CA ALA A 760 -35.47 7.84 -1.10
C ALA A 760 -36.20 8.01 0.24
N ALA A 761 -36.22 6.96 1.08
CA ALA A 761 -36.97 6.92 2.32
C ALA A 761 -36.22 7.49 3.53
N PHE A 762 -34.88 7.39 3.54
CA PHE A 762 -34.07 7.69 4.74
C PHE A 762 -33.00 8.78 4.56
N THR A 763 -33.03 9.55 3.47
CA THR A 763 -32.15 10.71 3.30
C THR A 763 -32.77 11.97 3.89
N PHE A 764 -32.23 12.43 5.03
CA PHE A 764 -32.69 13.64 5.72
C PHE A 764 -31.55 14.67 5.84
N MET A 765 -31.87 15.94 5.59
CA MET A 765 -30.90 17.06 5.57
C MET A 765 -31.49 18.38 6.06
N ASP A 766 -32.46 18.31 6.98
CA ASP A 766 -33.20 19.47 7.51
C ASP A 766 -33.02 19.66 9.03
N SER A 767 -32.03 18.98 9.62
CA SER A 767 -31.70 19.13 11.04
C SER A 767 -31.26 20.57 11.36
N PRO A 768 -31.37 21.00 12.63
CA PRO A 768 -30.76 22.25 13.07
C PRO A 768 -29.29 22.41 12.66
N TRP A 769 -28.52 21.32 12.67
CA TRP A 769 -27.15 21.28 12.19
C TRP A 769 -27.02 21.54 10.69
N ASP A 770 -27.85 20.91 9.86
CA ASP A 770 -27.83 21.11 8.41
C ASP A 770 -28.19 22.55 8.02
N ARG A 771 -29.17 23.13 8.72
CA ARG A 771 -29.54 24.55 8.53
C ARG A 771 -28.39 25.48 8.94
N TYR A 772 -27.68 25.17 10.04
CA TYR A 772 -26.50 25.92 10.45
C TYR A 772 -25.40 25.88 9.39
N LEU A 773 -25.09 24.69 8.85
CA LEU A 773 -24.13 24.52 7.76
C LEU A 773 -24.58 25.22 6.47
N ALA A 774 -25.89 25.35 6.23
CA ALA A 774 -26.47 26.13 5.14
C ALA A 774 -26.42 27.66 5.34
N GLY A 775 -25.89 28.12 6.47
CA GLY A 775 -25.72 29.54 6.78
C GLY A 775 -26.76 30.14 7.74
N ASP A 776 -27.71 29.34 8.26
CA ASP A 776 -28.62 29.79 9.33
C ASP A 776 -27.93 29.73 10.69
N GLY A 777 -27.18 30.78 11.01
CA GLY A 777 -26.49 30.91 12.30
C GLY A 777 -27.42 30.83 13.53
N ALA A 778 -28.73 31.03 13.38
CA ALA A 778 -29.71 30.95 14.47
C ALA A 778 -30.31 29.54 14.63
N ALA A 779 -29.94 28.58 13.79
CA ALA A 779 -30.50 27.23 13.84
C ALA A 779 -30.08 26.43 15.09
N LEU A 780 -28.90 26.71 15.65
CA LEU A 780 -28.40 26.07 16.87
C LEU A 780 -28.79 26.87 18.12
N SER A 781 -29.25 26.17 19.16
CA SER A 781 -29.35 26.74 20.50
C SER A 781 -27.96 27.04 21.07
N GLU A 782 -27.89 27.88 22.10
CA GLU A 782 -26.60 28.20 22.75
C GLU A 782 -25.93 26.96 23.36
N GLU A 783 -26.73 26.04 23.92
CA GLU A 783 -26.28 24.75 24.44
C GLU A 783 -25.68 23.88 23.32
N ALA A 784 -26.42 23.73 22.21
CA ALA A 784 -25.96 22.93 21.07
C ALA A 784 -24.70 23.53 20.43
N ARG A 785 -24.58 24.87 20.42
CA ARG A 785 -23.38 25.56 19.93
C ARG A 785 -22.17 25.31 20.83
N ARG A 786 -22.34 25.38 22.16
CA ARG A 786 -21.27 25.02 23.12
C ARG A 786 -20.89 23.55 22.97
N GLY A 787 -21.88 22.68 22.79
CA GLY A 787 -21.69 21.26 22.51
C GLY A 787 -20.89 21.01 21.24
N ALA A 788 -21.21 21.67 20.13
CA ALA A 788 -20.47 21.56 18.88
C ALA A 788 -19.02 22.03 19.03
N ILE A 789 -18.78 23.17 19.70
CA ILE A 789 -17.43 23.67 19.98
C ILE A 789 -16.63 22.66 20.82
N LEU A 790 -17.29 22.03 21.78
CA LEU A 790 -16.67 21.01 22.63
C LEU A 790 -16.37 19.74 21.82
N PHE A 791 -17.32 19.27 21.01
CA PHE A 791 -17.24 18.07 20.16
C PHE A 791 -16.07 18.15 19.16
N TYR A 792 -15.96 19.26 18.43
CA TYR A 792 -14.88 19.51 17.45
C TYR A 792 -13.58 20.04 18.08
N GLY A 793 -13.59 20.28 19.40
CA GLY A 793 -12.49 20.90 20.13
C GLY A 793 -12.02 20.02 21.27
N GLU A 794 -12.26 20.50 22.49
CA GLU A 794 -11.63 19.95 23.70
C GLU A 794 -12.08 18.52 24.03
N ALA A 795 -13.27 18.08 23.63
CA ALA A 795 -13.71 16.69 23.85
C ALA A 795 -13.13 15.69 22.83
N ARG A 796 -12.63 16.18 21.68
CA ARG A 796 -12.02 15.38 20.60
C ARG A 796 -12.91 14.26 20.06
N CYS A 797 -14.24 14.41 20.16
CA CYS A 797 -15.19 13.43 19.61
C CYS A 797 -15.07 13.35 18.08
N SER A 798 -14.80 14.48 17.44
CA SER A 798 -14.61 14.58 15.99
C SER A 798 -13.33 13.95 15.46
N THR A 799 -12.49 13.35 16.31
CA THR A 799 -11.32 12.59 15.85
C THR A 799 -11.75 11.31 15.14
N CYS A 800 -12.80 10.63 15.63
CA CYS A 800 -13.43 9.50 14.94
C CYS A 800 -14.74 9.91 14.27
N HIS A 801 -15.59 10.67 14.97
CA HIS A 801 -16.87 11.14 14.42
C HIS A 801 -16.69 12.40 13.56
N SER A 802 -15.99 12.23 12.44
CA SER A 802 -15.53 13.30 11.54
C SER A 802 -16.34 13.38 10.24
N GLY A 803 -16.04 14.37 9.39
CA GLY A 803 -16.70 14.52 8.07
C GLY A 803 -18.18 14.92 8.15
N ASN A 804 -18.86 14.90 7.00
CA ASN A 804 -20.23 15.41 6.88
C ASN A 804 -21.27 14.42 7.45
N LEU A 805 -20.93 13.13 7.52
CA LEU A 805 -21.72 12.06 8.14
C LEU A 805 -21.46 11.90 9.65
N LEU A 806 -20.47 12.60 10.21
CA LEU A 806 -19.97 12.43 11.59
C LEU A 806 -19.49 11.00 11.87
N THR A 807 -18.75 10.43 10.91
CA THR A 807 -18.04 9.16 10.98
C THR A 807 -16.86 9.17 10.02
N ASP A 808 -15.70 8.71 10.49
CA ASP A 808 -14.52 8.42 9.67
C ASP A 808 -14.57 7.02 9.01
N GLN A 809 -15.60 6.23 9.33
CA GLN A 809 -15.78 4.85 8.91
C GLN A 809 -14.60 3.91 9.25
N GLN A 810 -13.73 4.33 10.18
CA GLN A 810 -12.63 3.51 10.70
C GLN A 810 -13.11 2.58 11.82
N TYR A 811 -12.25 1.66 12.25
CA TYR A 811 -12.58 0.62 13.22
C TYR A 811 -11.85 0.87 14.54
N HIS A 812 -12.62 0.93 15.63
CA HIS A 812 -12.07 1.17 16.95
C HIS A 812 -12.63 0.19 17.96
N ASN A 813 -11.75 -0.36 18.80
CA ASN A 813 -12.17 -1.04 20.01
C ASN A 813 -12.25 -0.02 21.14
N ILE A 814 -13.47 0.37 21.50
CA ILE A 814 -13.74 1.26 22.65
C ILE A 814 -14.13 0.49 23.90
N ALA A 815 -13.79 -0.80 23.99
CA ALA A 815 -14.08 -1.70 25.11
C ALA A 815 -15.58 -1.82 25.48
N VAL A 816 -16.46 -1.89 24.48
CA VAL A 816 -17.89 -2.19 24.72
C VAL A 816 -18.03 -3.60 25.33
N PRO A 817 -18.84 -3.79 26.39
CA PRO A 817 -19.07 -5.10 26.99
C PRO A 817 -19.65 -6.08 25.97
N GLN A 818 -19.20 -7.34 26.04
CA GLN A 818 -19.62 -8.39 25.12
C GLN A 818 -21.00 -8.93 25.50
N LEU A 819 -21.86 -9.11 24.48
CA LEU A 819 -23.26 -9.49 24.60
C LEU A 819 -23.61 -10.45 23.45
N GLY A 820 -24.41 -11.48 23.73
CA GLY A 820 -24.93 -12.37 22.69
C GLY A 820 -24.01 -13.53 22.31
N PRO A 821 -24.34 -14.25 21.23
CA PRO A 821 -23.68 -15.51 20.88
C PRO A 821 -22.37 -15.37 20.11
N GLY A 822 -21.87 -14.18 19.80
CA GLY A 822 -20.75 -14.01 18.86
C GLY A 822 -21.14 -14.35 17.41
N LYS A 823 -20.24 -14.13 16.44
CA LYS A 823 -20.55 -14.27 14.99
C LYS A 823 -20.21 -15.65 14.41
N LEU A 824 -19.39 -16.47 15.09
CA LEU A 824 -19.04 -17.83 14.67
C LEU A 824 -19.70 -18.87 15.59
N SER A 825 -20.14 -20.01 15.04
CA SER A 825 -20.98 -21.00 15.74
C SER A 825 -20.38 -21.58 17.03
N ASP A 826 -19.05 -21.49 17.18
CA ASP A 826 -18.29 -22.08 18.28
C ASP A 826 -17.66 -21.01 19.20
N GLU A 827 -17.74 -19.72 18.83
CA GLU A 827 -17.14 -18.62 19.58
C GLU A 827 -18.20 -17.83 20.35
N ALA A 828 -18.07 -17.76 21.66
CA ALA A 828 -19.05 -17.08 22.51
C ALA A 828 -18.85 -15.54 22.62
N LEU A 829 -18.04 -14.93 21.76
CA LEU A 829 -17.69 -13.51 21.75
C LEU A 829 -17.68 -12.98 20.31
N ASP A 830 -18.00 -11.71 20.12
CA ASP A 830 -17.92 -11.06 18.80
C ASP A 830 -16.55 -10.40 18.64
N LEU A 831 -15.70 -11.02 17.83
CA LEU A 831 -14.34 -10.52 17.59
C LEU A 831 -14.30 -9.28 16.68
N GLY A 832 -15.42 -8.82 16.14
CA GLY A 832 -15.51 -7.58 15.36
C GLY A 832 -14.75 -7.66 14.04
N ARG A 833 -13.98 -6.60 13.74
CA ARG A 833 -13.19 -6.46 12.50
C ARG A 833 -12.15 -7.57 12.31
N PHE A 834 -11.64 -8.17 13.38
CA PHE A 834 -10.73 -9.32 13.32
C PHE A 834 -11.24 -10.46 12.44
N LEU A 835 -12.56 -10.69 12.38
CA LEU A 835 -13.14 -11.75 11.56
C LEU A 835 -12.95 -11.51 10.06
N GLU A 836 -12.65 -10.28 9.67
CA GLU A 836 -12.43 -9.88 8.29
C GLU A 836 -10.93 -9.68 7.97
N THR A 837 -10.10 -9.37 8.98
CA THR A 837 -8.67 -9.05 8.77
C THR A 837 -7.70 -10.08 9.31
N GLY A 838 -8.10 -10.91 10.27
CA GLY A 838 -7.21 -11.82 11.01
C GLY A 838 -6.16 -11.11 11.87
N LEU A 839 -6.16 -9.76 11.94
CA LEU A 839 -5.14 -8.98 12.65
C LEU A 839 -5.47 -8.89 14.14
N PRO A 840 -4.61 -9.36 15.05
CA PRO A 840 -4.89 -9.32 16.49
C PRO A 840 -5.22 -7.94 17.06
N ALA A 841 -4.75 -6.86 16.42
CA ALA A 841 -5.05 -5.48 16.78
C ALA A 841 -6.53 -5.10 16.54
N ASP A 842 -7.20 -5.74 15.58
CA ASP A 842 -8.59 -5.46 15.20
C ASP A 842 -9.61 -6.22 16.05
N ARG A 843 -9.17 -7.03 17.02
CA ARG A 843 -10.08 -7.76 17.90
C ARG A 843 -10.96 -6.77 18.65
N TYR A 844 -12.27 -7.00 18.60
CA TYR A 844 -13.31 -6.18 19.23
C TYR A 844 -13.43 -4.76 18.65
N ALA A 845 -12.78 -4.48 17.51
CA ALA A 845 -12.93 -3.22 16.82
C ALA A 845 -14.17 -3.23 15.93
N PHE A 846 -14.92 -2.13 15.94
CA PHE A 846 -16.11 -1.94 15.13
C PHE A 846 -16.09 -0.56 14.47
N ARG A 847 -16.76 -0.45 13.33
CA ARG A 847 -16.86 0.76 12.54
C ARG A 847 -17.47 1.89 13.37
N THR A 848 -16.88 3.09 13.33
CA THR A 848 -17.45 4.31 13.88
C THR A 848 -18.84 4.55 13.28
N PRO A 849 -19.95 4.51 14.05
CA PRO A 849 -21.28 4.78 13.51
C PRO A 849 -21.46 6.28 13.20
N PRO A 850 -22.30 6.63 12.21
CA PRO A 850 -22.66 8.02 11.96
C PRO A 850 -23.48 8.56 13.13
N LEU A 851 -23.48 9.88 13.34
CA LEU A 851 -24.21 10.51 14.45
C LEU A 851 -25.45 11.30 14.03
N ARG A 852 -25.72 11.41 12.72
CA ARG A 852 -26.96 12.03 12.22
C ARG A 852 -28.16 11.24 12.73
N ASN A 853 -29.15 11.95 13.30
CA ASN A 853 -30.35 11.36 13.92
C ASN A 853 -30.10 10.36 15.07
N VAL A 854 -28.90 10.34 15.67
CA VAL A 854 -28.53 9.34 16.70
C VAL A 854 -29.48 9.28 17.89
N THR A 855 -30.18 10.36 18.22
CA THR A 855 -31.17 10.39 19.31
C THR A 855 -32.37 9.47 19.10
N LEU A 856 -32.60 9.03 17.87
CA LEU A 856 -33.71 8.16 17.48
C LEU A 856 -33.35 6.67 17.45
N THR A 857 -32.06 6.32 17.56
CA THR A 857 -31.53 4.99 17.19
C THR A 857 -31.15 4.14 18.40
N ALA A 858 -31.70 4.42 19.59
CA ALA A 858 -31.43 3.61 20.77
C ALA A 858 -31.95 2.17 20.58
N PRO A 859 -31.28 1.14 21.15
CA PRO A 859 -30.07 1.22 22.00
C PRO A 859 -28.76 1.38 21.20
N TYR A 860 -27.69 1.78 21.88
CA TYR A 860 -26.42 2.24 21.30
C TYR A 860 -25.30 1.20 21.38
N MET A 861 -24.28 1.39 20.52
CA MET A 861 -23.15 0.48 20.24
C MET A 861 -23.52 -0.70 19.33
N HIS A 862 -22.51 -1.41 18.83
CA HIS A 862 -22.68 -2.54 17.89
C HIS A 862 -23.59 -3.67 18.39
N ASN A 863 -23.83 -3.74 19.70
CA ASN A 863 -24.65 -4.75 20.36
C ASN A 863 -25.70 -4.14 21.31
N GLY A 864 -25.94 -2.83 21.23
CA GLY A 864 -26.97 -2.17 22.04
C GLY A 864 -26.73 -2.19 23.56
N ALA A 865 -25.46 -2.26 24.00
CA ALA A 865 -25.09 -2.30 25.41
C ALA A 865 -25.62 -1.10 26.23
N TYR A 866 -25.88 0.05 25.61
CA TYR A 866 -26.36 1.25 26.30
C TYR A 866 -27.74 1.64 25.82
N THR A 867 -28.68 1.85 26.74
CA THR A 867 -30.06 2.27 26.40
C THR A 867 -30.25 3.78 26.35
N THR A 868 -29.25 4.55 26.80
CA THR A 868 -29.28 6.02 26.79
C THR A 868 -28.04 6.59 26.12
N LEU A 869 -28.21 7.71 25.42
CA LEU A 869 -27.12 8.39 24.71
C LEU A 869 -26.10 8.95 25.70
N GLU A 870 -26.55 9.42 26.87
CA GLU A 870 -25.68 9.84 27.95
C GLU A 870 -24.80 8.68 28.45
N GLY A 871 -25.37 7.48 28.61
CA GLY A 871 -24.61 6.29 28.98
C GLY A 871 -23.53 5.95 27.94
N ALA A 872 -23.87 6.05 26.65
CA ALA A 872 -22.91 5.88 25.57
C ALA A 872 -21.79 6.94 25.60
N ILE A 873 -22.11 8.22 25.82
CA ILE A 873 -21.09 9.29 25.96
C ILE A 873 -20.17 9.01 27.14
N ARG A 874 -20.73 8.67 28.31
CA ARG A 874 -19.94 8.37 29.51
C ARG A 874 -19.02 7.17 29.30
N HIS A 875 -19.47 6.16 28.54
CA HIS A 875 -18.60 5.05 28.13
C HIS A 875 -17.41 5.52 27.31
N HIS A 876 -17.61 6.35 26.28
CA HIS A 876 -16.50 6.87 25.47
C HIS A 876 -15.46 7.62 26.32
N LEU A 877 -15.91 8.47 27.25
CA LEU A 877 -15.01 9.28 28.09
C LEU A 877 -14.18 8.46 29.09
N ASN A 878 -14.59 7.22 29.38
CA ASN A 878 -13.82 6.31 30.25
C ASN A 878 -14.11 4.84 29.91
N ALA A 879 -13.68 4.41 28.72
CA ALA A 879 -13.98 3.10 28.15
C ALA A 879 -13.59 1.92 29.07
N ALA A 880 -12.37 1.95 29.60
CA ALA A 880 -11.84 0.84 30.38
C ALA A 880 -12.54 0.68 31.74
N ASP A 881 -12.78 1.77 32.47
CA ASP A 881 -13.50 1.69 33.74
C ASP A 881 -14.99 1.45 33.53
N SER A 882 -15.57 1.96 32.44
CA SER A 882 -16.96 1.68 32.08
C SER A 882 -17.20 0.20 31.79
N LEU A 883 -16.26 -0.49 31.12
CA LEU A 883 -16.32 -1.95 30.94
C LEU A 883 -16.25 -2.68 32.29
N ARG A 884 -15.30 -2.31 33.15
CA ARG A 884 -15.10 -2.95 34.47
C ARG A 884 -16.29 -2.75 35.41
N GLY A 885 -16.97 -1.61 35.30
CA GLY A 885 -18.12 -1.22 36.11
C GLY A 885 -19.47 -1.40 35.44
N TYR A 886 -19.53 -2.10 34.29
CA TYR A 886 -20.76 -2.19 33.51
C TYR A 886 -21.90 -2.90 34.27
N ASP A 887 -23.07 -2.27 34.30
CA ASP A 887 -24.29 -2.81 34.91
C ASP A 887 -25.34 -3.12 33.83
N PRO A 888 -25.65 -4.40 33.57
CA PRO A 888 -26.63 -4.80 32.57
C PRO A 888 -28.08 -4.70 33.07
N GLY A 889 -28.33 -4.10 34.25
CA GLY A 889 -29.66 -3.91 34.84
C GLY A 889 -30.64 -3.14 33.96
N ALA A 890 -30.13 -2.26 33.09
CA ALA A 890 -30.95 -1.50 32.13
C ALA A 890 -31.39 -2.33 30.90
N LEU A 891 -30.76 -3.48 30.63
CA LEU A 891 -31.13 -4.35 29.52
C LEU A 891 -32.36 -5.21 29.85
N PRO A 892 -33.22 -5.54 28.86
CA PRO A 892 -34.27 -6.54 29.03
C PRO A 892 -33.70 -7.92 29.44
N PRO A 893 -34.46 -8.76 30.16
CA PRO A 893 -33.95 -9.99 30.76
C PRO A 893 -33.23 -10.94 29.78
N ILE A 894 -33.81 -11.14 28.59
CA ILE A 894 -33.25 -12.04 27.57
C ILE A 894 -31.85 -11.63 27.11
N PHE A 895 -31.55 -10.33 27.07
CA PHE A 895 -30.22 -9.84 26.68
C PHE A 895 -29.27 -9.85 27.88
N ARG A 896 -29.75 -9.45 29.06
CA ARG A 896 -28.97 -9.43 30.31
C ARG A 896 -28.28 -10.78 30.59
N GLU A 897 -28.97 -11.88 30.30
CA GLU A 897 -28.45 -13.24 30.51
C GLU A 897 -27.30 -13.61 29.57
N THR A 898 -27.10 -12.86 28.49
CA THR A 898 -26.03 -13.10 27.49
C THR A 898 -24.80 -12.22 27.67
N VAL A 899 -24.81 -11.34 28.67
CA VAL A 899 -23.71 -10.42 28.96
C VAL A 899 -22.50 -11.19 29.52
N ARG A 900 -21.32 -10.92 28.97
CA ARG A 900 -20.05 -11.58 29.34
C ARG A 900 -19.14 -10.60 30.07
N LEU A 901 -19.07 -10.74 31.40
CA LEU A 901 -18.30 -9.87 32.31
C LEU A 901 -17.23 -10.63 33.09
N GLU A 902 -16.89 -11.86 32.69
CA GLU A 902 -15.82 -12.61 33.32
C GLU A 902 -14.50 -11.82 33.23
N PRO A 903 -13.66 -11.80 34.29
CA PRO A 903 -12.42 -10.99 34.28
C PRO A 903 -11.50 -11.28 33.10
N GLN A 904 -11.46 -12.53 32.61
CA GLN A 904 -10.66 -12.91 31.45
C GLN A 904 -11.20 -12.32 30.14
N VAL A 905 -12.53 -12.25 29.98
CA VAL A 905 -13.17 -11.63 28.80
C VAL A 905 -12.89 -10.13 28.81
N GLN A 906 -13.07 -9.47 29.96
CA GLN A 906 -12.77 -8.04 30.08
C GLN A 906 -11.29 -7.76 29.80
N ALA A 907 -10.37 -8.58 30.31
CA ALA A 907 -8.95 -8.44 30.04
C ALA A 907 -8.61 -8.63 28.55
N ASP A 908 -9.27 -9.57 27.87
CA ASP A 908 -9.06 -9.80 26.43
C ASP A 908 -9.58 -8.63 25.59
N VAL A 909 -10.77 -8.10 25.90
CA VAL A 909 -11.31 -6.89 25.25
C VAL A 909 -10.39 -5.68 25.46
N LEU A 910 -9.83 -5.51 26.66
CA LEU A 910 -8.93 -4.39 26.95
C LEU A 910 -7.56 -4.53 26.29
N LYS A 911 -7.17 -5.72 25.83
CA LYS A 911 -5.85 -5.97 25.23
C LYS A 911 -5.66 -5.21 23.91
N SER A 912 -6.72 -5.07 23.13
CA SER A 912 -6.75 -4.33 21.87
C SER A 912 -7.47 -2.98 22.00
N LEU A 913 -7.60 -2.42 23.23
CA LEU A 913 -8.25 -1.13 23.44
C LEU A 913 -7.55 -0.03 22.63
N ASP A 914 -8.33 0.76 21.89
CA ASP A 914 -7.80 1.85 21.08
C ASP A 914 -7.12 2.92 21.96
N PRO A 915 -5.86 3.30 21.68
CA PRO A 915 -5.15 4.33 22.43
C PRO A 915 -5.87 5.69 22.48
N LEU A 916 -6.63 6.04 21.44
CA LEU A 916 -7.44 7.25 21.41
C LEU A 916 -8.57 7.19 22.44
N ALA A 917 -9.30 6.07 22.49
CA ALA A 917 -10.36 5.84 23.47
C ALA A 917 -9.82 5.82 24.91
N ALA A 918 -8.59 5.34 25.10
CA ALA A 918 -7.91 5.34 26.39
C ALA A 918 -7.48 6.75 26.88
N SER A 919 -7.44 7.75 26.00
CA SER A 919 -6.85 9.06 26.29
C SER A 919 -7.85 10.22 26.29
N LEU A 920 -9.14 9.98 26.09
CA LEU A 920 -10.16 11.02 26.04
C LEU A 920 -10.25 11.82 27.36
N PRO A 921 -10.45 13.15 27.29
CA PRO A 921 -10.49 13.99 28.47
C PRO A 921 -11.77 13.75 29.27
N GLN A 922 -11.69 13.89 30.59
CA GLN A 922 -12.86 13.86 31.45
C GLN A 922 -13.68 15.14 31.27
N LEU A 923 -15.01 14.99 31.21
CA LEU A 923 -15.95 16.10 31.06
C LEU A 923 -16.85 16.21 32.30
N THR A 924 -17.24 17.43 32.62
CA THR A 924 -18.26 17.68 33.66
C THR A 924 -19.67 17.33 33.17
N ASP A 925 -20.61 17.11 34.08
CA ASP A 925 -22.01 16.83 33.71
C ASP A 925 -22.64 17.96 32.87
N ALA A 926 -22.24 19.21 33.12
CA ALA A 926 -22.68 20.35 32.30
C ALA A 926 -22.15 20.27 30.87
N GLN A 927 -20.88 19.88 30.68
CA GLN A 927 -20.27 19.67 29.37
C GLN A 927 -20.88 18.47 28.63
N ILE A 928 -21.22 17.38 29.35
CA ILE A 928 -21.96 16.25 28.79
C ILE A 928 -23.36 16.70 28.36
N GLY A 929 -24.03 17.56 29.14
CA GLY A 929 -25.30 18.18 28.76
C GLY A 929 -25.22 19.02 27.48
N ASP A 930 -24.14 19.81 27.32
CA ASP A 930 -23.89 20.56 26.09
C ASP A 930 -23.65 19.61 24.90
N LEU A 931 -22.90 18.51 25.05
CA LEU A 931 -22.73 17.49 24.00
C LEU A 931 -24.07 16.86 23.61
N LEU A 932 -24.92 16.49 24.58
CA LEU A 932 -26.25 15.96 24.31
C LEU A 932 -27.11 16.95 23.52
N ALA A 933 -27.06 18.24 23.87
CA ALA A 933 -27.77 19.28 23.12
C ALA A 933 -27.26 19.40 21.67
N PHE A 934 -25.96 19.19 21.43
CA PHE A 934 -25.42 19.13 20.08
C PHE A 934 -25.90 17.90 19.31
N LEU A 935 -25.87 16.71 19.92
CA LEU A 935 -26.36 15.48 19.27
C LEU A 935 -27.87 15.56 18.98
N GLU A 936 -28.65 16.21 19.83
CA GLU A 936 -30.06 16.53 19.55
C GLU A 936 -30.21 17.42 18.30
N ALA A 937 -29.32 18.40 18.12
CA ALA A 937 -29.31 19.28 16.95
C ALA A 937 -28.94 18.56 15.63
N LEU A 938 -28.43 17.33 15.69
CA LEU A 938 -28.23 16.45 14.53
C LEU A 938 -29.51 15.71 14.09
N THR A 939 -30.62 15.90 14.82
CA THR A 939 -31.89 15.23 14.54
C THR A 939 -32.73 16.03 13.56
N SER A 940 -33.05 15.42 12.43
CA SER A 940 -33.95 15.93 11.42
C SER A 940 -35.40 15.87 11.91
N PRO A 941 -36.16 16.99 11.92
CA PRO A 941 -37.58 16.96 12.25
C PRO A 941 -38.39 16.01 11.35
N SER A 942 -38.00 15.90 10.08
CA SER A 942 -38.62 14.97 9.11
C SER A 942 -38.30 13.49 9.36
N ALA A 943 -37.31 13.17 10.20
CA ALA A 943 -36.94 11.80 10.54
C ALA A 943 -37.70 11.24 11.77
N VAL A 944 -38.47 12.07 12.48
CA VAL A 944 -39.09 11.71 13.77
C VAL A 944 -40.32 10.80 13.61
N ASP A 945 -41.13 11.02 12.58
CA ASP A 945 -42.32 10.21 12.29
C ASP A 945 -42.25 9.65 10.88
N LEU A 946 -41.86 8.38 10.78
CA LEU A 946 -41.74 7.64 9.53
C LEU A 946 -42.90 6.66 9.31
N SER A 947 -43.98 6.75 10.10
CA SER A 947 -45.11 5.81 10.01
C SER A 947 -45.79 5.82 8.64
N GLY A 948 -45.70 6.94 7.91
CA GLY A 948 -46.21 7.08 6.55
C GLY A 948 -45.46 6.27 5.49
N LEU A 949 -44.29 5.70 5.81
CA LEU A 949 -43.53 4.82 4.91
C LEU A 949 -44.07 3.39 4.88
N VAL A 950 -44.91 2.98 5.84
CA VAL A 950 -45.40 1.60 5.92
C VAL A 950 -46.54 1.39 4.92
N PRO A 951 -46.38 0.54 3.90
CA PRO A 951 -47.42 0.30 2.90
C PRO A 951 -48.58 -0.52 3.50
N ASN A 952 -49.77 -0.37 2.94
CA ASN A 952 -50.94 -1.12 3.39
C ASN A 952 -50.92 -2.59 2.96
N ALA A 953 -50.23 -2.92 1.86
CA ALA A 953 -50.14 -4.25 1.29
C ALA A 953 -48.88 -4.36 0.40
N VAL A 954 -48.44 -5.59 0.16
CA VAL A 954 -47.30 -5.93 -0.71
C VAL A 954 -47.71 -6.89 -1.82
N PRO A 955 -46.97 -6.99 -2.94
CA PRO A 955 -47.36 -7.78 -4.10
C PRO A 955 -47.58 -9.28 -3.83
N SER A 956 -46.87 -9.89 -2.88
CA SER A 956 -47.06 -11.30 -2.53
C SER A 956 -48.40 -11.58 -1.83
N GLY A 957 -49.05 -10.55 -1.28
CA GLY A 957 -50.22 -10.67 -0.41
C GLY A 957 -49.88 -11.11 1.02
N LEU A 958 -48.60 -11.27 1.37
CA LEU A 958 -48.19 -11.54 2.75
C LEU A 958 -48.47 -10.31 3.66
N PRO A 959 -48.71 -10.52 4.96
CA PRO A 959 -48.95 -9.42 5.88
C PRO A 959 -47.71 -8.52 6.03
N VAL A 960 -47.90 -7.21 5.85
CA VAL A 960 -46.87 -6.18 6.13
C VAL A 960 -46.65 -6.04 7.64
N GLN A 961 -47.73 -6.11 8.42
CA GLN A 961 -47.68 -6.04 9.87
C GLN A 961 -47.35 -7.41 10.48
N ASP A 962 -46.70 -7.39 11.64
CA ASP A 962 -46.43 -8.57 12.49
C ASP A 962 -47.47 -8.74 13.60
#